data_AF-A0A9D6FDG2-F1
#
_entry.id   AF-A0A9D6FDG2-F1
#
_cell.length_a   1.000
_cell.length_b   1.000
_cell.length_c   1.000
_cell.angle_alpha   90.00
_cell.angle_beta   90.00
_cell.angle_gamma   90.00
#
_symmetry.space_group_name_H-M   'P 1'
#
loop_
_entity.id
_entity.type
_entity.pdbx_description
1 polymer ?
#
loop_
_entity_poly.entity_id
_entity_poly.type
_entity_poly.pdbx_seq_one_letter_code
_entity_poly.pdbx_strand_id
1 'polypeptide(L)'
;MRRVGTIISFMLVLASAATARPWTEAERRAGHFCGTTRGPAGAEVARHLYHLKQLERQGMPATFASPGNRDIGNISVIEASRESGILIEANPFDLKQRSLRFKRNADGTYTAQFSGAKFDGAAGTKLDLTDDDSELIQLGFSFKFFDKTYTSAYLNTDGNFTMEKGDNESSDRNFTRFNSMPRIAPLFDDLNPQQGGEVTMAKLADRVVITWNNVPEYDSSSVLPPNRFQVVLYKTGDIQFNWTSTMSPTLGIVGITPGLSGNDIPQIADYSDDAPIASISGAIGELFANERDIDHFSIVRSFLGSHTDSYDTVLLWVANRDIQIISPESGAFAFEQALKNQTRGIGRDIFDFSSFVGSQGRCRSIVVMDYLGKYPTNPYQLVPRVGENNTVSLLGQEVGHLWLAFPQIMENSVRTENLLGRDSSHWSFNYDSDASVMEGNDIQDNGNGTFTTIATVDRYSALDQYLIGLRTSSSVPDSFYVANASVDPSREPDTGVTIFGNRVNVNVGQVIQAEGVRDPSWDKAQHVFNEGWVLLVPDGASASGTDLSKLEGFRTAWADFFNDAVEDRGLTYNALTGGALQGKTTDKKGTPLAGIQITVKHKKYGIVQTVTSGADGSYILSVLPAADYQLIGKRGSKQVKKSAKIVSSETVTVDFKF
;
A
#
# COMPACT_ATOMS: atom_id res chain seq x y z
N MET A 1 75.61 -7.94 -7.20
CA MET A 1 74.75 -7.39 -8.25
C MET A 1 73.52 -8.26 -8.40
N ARG A 2 72.43 -7.93 -7.70
CA ARG A 2 71.14 -8.63 -7.75
C ARG A 2 70.17 -7.73 -8.53
N ARG A 3 69.66 -8.21 -9.66
CA ARG A 3 68.69 -7.50 -10.50
C ARG A 3 67.28 -7.69 -9.92
N VAL A 4 66.60 -6.57 -9.71
CA VAL A 4 65.21 -6.44 -9.30
C VAL A 4 64.33 -6.75 -10.52
N GLY A 5 63.39 -7.69 -10.36
CA GLY A 5 62.37 -8.03 -11.36
C GLY A 5 61.00 -7.67 -10.84
N THR A 6 60.36 -6.71 -11.49
CA THR A 6 58.99 -6.25 -11.27
C THR A 6 57.99 -7.36 -11.65
N ILE A 7 57.17 -7.82 -10.72
CA ILE A 7 56.03 -8.71 -10.99
C ILE A 7 54.76 -7.85 -11.04
N ILE A 8 54.20 -7.74 -12.24
CA ILE A 8 52.88 -7.19 -12.52
C ILE A 8 51.86 -8.29 -12.13
N SER A 9 51.05 -8.05 -11.11
CA SER A 9 49.90 -8.92 -10.80
C SER A 9 48.74 -8.56 -11.72
N PHE A 10 48.39 -9.49 -12.61
CA PHE A 10 47.11 -9.48 -13.32
C PHE A 10 45.98 -9.85 -12.34
N MET A 11 45.08 -8.91 -12.05
CA MET A 11 43.78 -9.23 -11.46
C MET A 11 42.92 -9.87 -12.54
N LEU A 12 42.68 -11.17 -12.40
CA LEU A 12 41.72 -11.92 -13.21
C LEU A 12 40.31 -11.54 -12.72
N VAL A 13 39.58 -10.72 -13.49
CA VAL A 13 38.14 -10.52 -13.29
C VAL A 13 37.44 -11.78 -13.79
N LEU A 14 37.08 -12.66 -12.86
CA LEU A 14 36.16 -13.77 -13.13
C LEU A 14 34.75 -13.18 -13.27
N ALA A 15 34.34 -12.92 -14.51
CA ALA A 15 32.94 -12.78 -14.85
C ALA A 15 32.27 -14.15 -14.64
N SER A 16 31.67 -14.37 -13.47
CA SER A 16 30.78 -15.50 -13.26
C SER A 16 29.51 -15.26 -14.07
N ALA A 17 29.33 -16.00 -15.15
CA ALA A 17 28.03 -16.16 -15.79
C ALA A 17 27.08 -16.77 -14.75
N ALA A 18 26.26 -15.94 -14.12
CA ALA A 18 25.29 -16.37 -13.12
C ALA A 18 24.16 -17.14 -13.82
N THR A 19 24.23 -18.46 -13.78
CA THR A 19 23.07 -19.32 -14.06
C THR A 19 22.02 -19.05 -13.00
N ALA A 20 20.82 -18.64 -13.43
CA ALA A 20 19.69 -18.36 -12.55
C ALA A 20 19.43 -19.53 -11.58
N ARG A 21 19.33 -19.24 -10.28
CA ARG A 21 18.82 -20.24 -9.32
C ARG A 21 17.30 -20.33 -9.46
N PRO A 22 16.71 -21.53 -9.42
CA PRO A 22 15.27 -21.68 -9.37
C PRO A 22 14.72 -21.17 -8.02
N TRP A 23 13.53 -20.58 -8.08
CA TRP A 23 12.74 -20.12 -6.94
C TRP A 23 12.37 -21.29 -6.01
N THR A 24 12.29 -21.01 -4.71
CA THR A 24 11.93 -21.95 -3.63
C THR A 24 10.47 -22.40 -3.72
N GLU A 25 10.09 -23.39 -2.91
CA GLU A 25 8.71 -23.88 -2.82
C GLU A 25 7.79 -22.89 -2.05
N ALA A 26 8.34 -22.06 -1.16
CA ALA A 26 7.63 -21.03 -0.40
C ALA A 26 7.22 -19.85 -1.29
N GLU A 27 8.14 -19.36 -2.15
CA GLU A 27 7.85 -18.37 -3.21
C GLU A 27 6.84 -18.90 -4.24
N ARG A 28 6.60 -20.22 -4.29
CA ARG A 28 5.59 -20.87 -5.14
C ARG A 28 4.22 -21.02 -4.46
N ARG A 29 4.13 -20.77 -3.15
CA ARG A 29 2.91 -20.99 -2.34
C ARG A 29 2.31 -19.71 -1.74
N ALA A 30 2.97 -18.56 -1.85
CA ALA A 30 2.39 -17.29 -1.40
C ALA A 30 1.15 -16.96 -2.24
N GLY A 31 -0.02 -16.96 -1.59
CA GLY A 31 -1.33 -16.77 -2.23
C GLY A 31 -1.62 -15.33 -2.66
N HIS A 32 -0.69 -14.39 -2.47
CA HIS A 32 -0.88 -12.97 -2.77
C HIS A 32 -0.16 -12.58 -4.07
N PHE A 33 -0.93 -12.48 -5.15
CA PHE A 33 -0.42 -12.04 -6.46
C PHE A 33 -0.18 -10.54 -6.52
N CYS A 34 -1.04 -9.78 -5.84
CA CYS A 34 -1.01 -8.34 -5.74
C CYS A 34 -1.02 -7.95 -4.26
N GLY A 35 -0.17 -7.00 -3.87
CA GLY A 35 -0.06 -6.52 -2.48
C GLY A 35 -1.11 -5.47 -2.09
N THR A 36 -2.03 -5.12 -2.99
CA THR A 36 -3.04 -4.08 -2.75
C THR A 36 -4.10 -4.58 -1.76
N THR A 37 -4.43 -3.74 -0.76
CA THR A 37 -5.49 -4.05 0.20
C THR A 37 -6.60 -3.01 0.18
N ARG A 38 -7.80 -3.40 0.65
CA ARG A 38 -8.96 -2.50 0.79
C ARG A 38 -8.69 -1.35 1.77
N GLY A 39 -7.85 -1.59 2.77
CA GLY A 39 -7.56 -0.68 3.87
C GLY A 39 -6.79 0.57 3.46
N PRO A 40 -6.77 1.61 4.32
CA PRO A 40 -5.92 2.77 4.13
C PRO A 40 -4.43 2.39 4.22
N ALA A 41 -3.55 3.29 3.77
CA ALA A 41 -2.08 3.19 3.89
C ALA A 41 -1.54 3.21 5.33
N GLY A 42 -2.33 2.86 6.35
CA GLY A 42 -2.00 3.06 7.76
C GLY A 42 -0.70 2.35 8.20
N ALA A 43 -0.48 1.11 7.78
CA ALA A 43 0.75 0.36 8.05
C ALA A 43 1.97 1.06 7.44
N GLU A 44 1.89 1.41 6.16
CA GLU A 44 2.98 2.07 5.44
C GLU A 44 3.27 3.47 5.98
N VAL A 45 2.23 4.21 6.39
CA VAL A 45 2.37 5.50 7.07
C VAL A 45 3.05 5.34 8.42
N ALA A 46 2.69 4.32 9.21
CA ALA A 46 3.34 4.04 10.49
C ALA A 46 4.82 3.67 10.29
N ARG A 47 5.14 2.84 9.29
CA ARG A 47 6.52 2.50 8.91
C ARG A 47 7.29 3.74 8.43
N HIS A 48 6.67 4.60 7.62
CA HIS A 48 7.25 5.86 7.17
C HIS A 48 7.54 6.81 8.34
N LEU A 49 6.61 6.96 9.29
CA LEU A 49 6.84 7.78 10.49
C LEU A 49 7.93 7.22 11.39
N TYR A 50 8.00 5.89 11.52
CA TYR A 50 9.10 5.23 12.21
C TYR A 50 10.44 5.59 11.59
N HIS A 51 10.52 5.50 10.27
CA HIS A 51 11.71 5.86 9.53
C HIS A 51 12.10 7.34 9.68
N LEU A 52 11.14 8.27 9.53
CA LEU A 52 11.40 9.71 9.74
C LEU A 52 11.93 10.01 11.15
N LYS A 53 11.43 9.31 12.17
CA LYS A 53 11.90 9.45 13.55
C LYS A 53 13.34 8.96 13.72
N GLN A 54 13.68 7.83 13.08
CA GLN A 54 15.06 7.31 13.08
C GLN A 54 16.02 8.29 12.40
N LEU A 55 15.62 8.88 11.27
CA LEU A 55 16.40 9.90 10.57
C LEU A 55 16.62 11.15 11.43
N GLU A 56 15.58 11.65 12.10
CA GLU A 56 15.66 12.81 13.00
C GLU A 56 16.70 12.59 14.11
N ARG A 57 16.70 11.41 14.74
CA ARG A 57 17.68 11.06 15.78
C ARG A 57 19.11 10.99 15.27
N GLN A 58 19.28 10.53 14.04
CA GLN A 58 20.58 10.50 13.38
C GLN A 58 21.04 11.91 12.94
N GLY A 59 20.28 12.95 13.27
CA GLY A 59 20.56 14.34 12.91
C GLY A 59 20.34 14.62 11.42
N MET A 60 19.61 13.75 10.72
CA MET A 60 19.30 13.90 9.31
C MET A 60 18.11 14.85 9.12
N PRO A 61 18.14 15.72 8.09
CA PRO A 61 17.07 16.68 7.88
C PRO A 61 15.76 15.98 7.49
N ALA A 62 14.63 16.45 8.01
CA ALA A 62 13.28 15.97 7.65
C ALA A 62 12.89 16.27 6.18
N THR A 63 13.66 17.10 5.49
CA THR A 63 13.50 17.43 4.07
C THR A 63 14.76 17.04 3.33
N PHE A 64 14.66 16.00 2.52
CA PHE A 64 15.76 15.52 1.71
C PHE A 64 15.74 16.26 0.36
N ALA A 65 16.68 17.18 0.17
CA ALA A 65 17.08 17.56 -1.17
C ALA A 65 17.89 16.38 -1.73
N SER A 66 17.36 15.65 -2.69
CA SER A 66 17.99 14.43 -3.21
C SER A 66 19.14 14.80 -4.15
N PRO A 67 20.43 14.68 -3.73
CA PRO A 67 21.56 15.15 -4.55
C PRO A 67 21.77 14.31 -5.82
N GLY A 68 21.19 13.11 -5.86
CA GLY A 68 21.25 12.17 -6.99
C GLY A 68 20.01 12.15 -7.89
N ASN A 69 18.95 12.91 -7.55
CA ASN A 69 17.75 12.97 -8.40
C ASN A 69 18.07 13.68 -9.72
N ARG A 70 17.78 13.02 -10.83
CA ARG A 70 17.97 13.56 -12.18
C ARG A 70 16.88 13.08 -13.11
N ASP A 71 16.38 14.00 -13.91
CA ASP A 71 15.42 13.64 -14.95
C ASP A 71 16.16 13.29 -16.24
N ILE A 72 15.86 12.12 -16.80
CA ILE A 72 16.35 11.67 -18.10
C ILE A 72 15.15 11.48 -19.00
N GLY A 73 14.91 12.48 -19.87
CA GLY A 73 13.67 12.52 -20.65
C GLY A 73 12.46 12.74 -19.73
N ASN A 74 11.52 11.80 -19.74
CA ASN A 74 10.33 11.81 -18.88
C ASN A 74 10.40 10.78 -17.74
N ILE A 75 11.60 10.34 -17.39
CA ILE A 75 11.84 9.41 -16.28
C ILE A 75 12.67 10.14 -15.23
N SER A 76 12.18 10.15 -13.99
CA SER A 76 12.91 10.70 -12.85
C SER A 76 13.75 9.57 -12.24
N VAL A 77 15.07 9.73 -12.26
CA VAL A 77 16.00 8.73 -11.72
C VAL A 77 16.39 9.16 -10.32
N ILE A 78 16.08 8.32 -9.34
CA ILE A 78 16.32 8.60 -7.92
C ILE A 78 17.28 7.57 -7.35
N GLU A 79 18.27 8.03 -6.58
CA GLU A 79 19.23 7.16 -5.90
C GLU A 79 18.66 6.74 -4.54
N ALA A 80 18.63 5.42 -4.29
CA ALA A 80 18.29 4.82 -3.01
C ALA A 80 19.46 5.01 -2.04
N SER A 81 19.57 6.22 -1.49
CA SER A 81 20.63 6.59 -0.56
C SER A 81 20.07 6.87 0.83
N ARG A 82 20.98 6.93 1.80
CA ARG A 82 20.63 7.36 3.17
C ARG A 82 20.31 8.85 3.18
N GLU A 83 21.04 9.65 2.40
CA GLU A 83 20.89 11.10 2.28
C GLU A 83 19.57 11.52 1.61
N SER A 84 18.96 10.67 0.78
CA SER A 84 17.61 10.89 0.25
C SER A 84 16.52 10.45 1.23
N GLY A 85 16.91 9.81 2.35
CA GLY A 85 15.99 9.24 3.32
C GLY A 85 15.21 8.05 2.76
N ILE A 86 15.67 7.40 1.70
CA ILE A 86 14.94 6.28 1.07
C ILE A 86 15.29 4.94 1.72
N LEU A 87 16.54 4.78 2.16
CA LEU A 87 16.97 3.58 2.86
C LEU A 87 16.54 3.61 4.33
N ILE A 88 15.67 2.68 4.71
CA ILE A 88 15.39 2.35 6.10
C ILE A 88 16.54 1.48 6.61
N GLU A 89 17.25 1.96 7.63
CA GLU A 89 18.29 1.16 8.28
C GLU A 89 17.66 0.05 9.12
N ALA A 90 18.36 -1.08 9.23
CA ALA A 90 17.96 -2.15 10.14
C ALA A 90 17.79 -1.61 11.57
N ASN A 91 16.75 -2.07 12.26
CA ASN A 91 16.57 -1.90 13.70
C ASN A 91 16.60 -3.27 14.38
N PRO A 92 17.78 -3.87 14.62
CA PRO A 92 17.86 -5.16 15.29
C PRO A 92 17.32 -5.08 16.71
N PHE A 93 16.70 -6.18 17.16
CA PHE A 93 16.10 -6.23 18.50
C PHE A 93 17.10 -5.97 19.62
N ASP A 94 16.94 -4.85 20.32
CA ASP A 94 17.87 -4.34 21.33
C ASP A 94 17.29 -4.33 22.76
N LEU A 95 16.03 -4.76 22.93
CA LEU A 95 15.35 -4.82 24.24
C LEU A 95 15.77 -6.03 25.10
N LYS A 96 16.75 -6.81 24.65
CA LYS A 96 17.24 -8.04 25.31
C LYS A 96 17.69 -7.75 26.74
N GLN A 97 17.46 -8.72 27.64
CA GLN A 97 17.86 -8.63 29.05
C GLN A 97 17.29 -7.41 29.81
N ARG A 98 16.16 -6.86 29.35
CA ARG A 98 15.43 -5.78 30.01
C ARG A 98 13.98 -6.19 30.25
N SER A 99 13.32 -5.45 31.12
CA SER A 99 11.88 -5.52 31.30
C SER A 99 11.26 -4.15 31.08
N LEU A 100 10.30 -4.05 30.17
CA LEU A 100 9.53 -2.83 29.93
C LEU A 100 8.19 -2.93 30.65
N ARG A 101 7.87 -1.96 31.51
CA ARG A 101 6.59 -1.91 32.22
C ARG A 101 5.75 -0.75 31.72
N PHE A 102 4.54 -1.06 31.25
CA PHE A 102 3.47 -0.11 31.05
C PHE A 102 2.67 -0.03 32.35
N LYS A 103 2.91 1.03 33.13
CA LYS A 103 2.17 1.32 34.35
C LYS A 103 0.90 2.08 34.01
N ARG A 104 -0.26 1.58 34.43
CA ARG A 104 -1.54 2.25 34.18
C ARG A 104 -1.70 3.44 35.14
N ASN A 105 -2.01 4.59 34.59
CA ASN A 105 -2.30 5.81 35.33
C ASN A 105 -3.78 5.87 35.75
N ALA A 106 -4.08 6.77 36.69
CA ALA A 106 -5.43 6.94 37.21
C ALA A 106 -6.42 7.42 36.12
N ASP A 107 -5.94 8.18 35.15
CA ASP A 107 -6.70 8.73 34.03
C ASP A 107 -6.91 7.74 32.86
N GLY A 108 -6.36 6.52 32.95
CA GLY A 108 -6.48 5.50 31.90
C GLY A 108 -5.33 5.45 30.90
N THR A 109 -4.43 6.43 30.93
CA THR A 109 -3.18 6.41 30.14
C THR A 109 -2.16 5.43 30.73
N TYR A 110 -1.07 5.18 29.99
CA TYR A 110 0.07 4.41 30.45
C TYR A 110 1.35 5.24 30.52
N THR A 111 2.24 4.87 31.44
CA THR A 111 3.65 5.28 31.44
C THR A 111 4.52 4.06 31.14
N ALA A 112 5.40 4.15 30.15
CA ALA A 112 6.35 3.07 29.82
C ALA A 112 7.72 3.33 30.44
N GLN A 113 8.28 2.37 31.17
CA GLN A 113 9.60 2.50 31.81
C GLN A 113 10.34 1.17 31.88
N PHE A 114 11.66 1.20 31.67
CA PHE A 114 12.50 0.03 31.88
C PHE A 114 12.86 -0.22 33.34
N SER A 115 13.02 -1.51 33.65
CA SER A 115 13.79 -1.98 34.78
C SER A 115 14.75 -3.10 34.34
N GLY A 116 15.69 -3.49 35.20
CA GLY A 116 16.50 -4.68 34.95
C GLY A 116 15.63 -5.93 34.72
N ALA A 117 16.13 -6.92 33.99
CA ALA A 117 15.40 -8.14 33.66
C ALA A 117 14.73 -8.77 34.89
N LYS A 118 13.42 -8.91 34.81
CA LYS A 118 12.56 -9.50 35.84
C LYS A 118 11.65 -10.54 35.21
N PHE A 119 12.25 -11.66 34.79
CA PHE A 119 11.49 -12.81 34.36
C PHE A 119 10.73 -13.40 35.56
N ASP A 120 9.43 -13.55 35.43
CA ASP A 120 8.61 -14.19 36.46
C ASP A 120 8.84 -15.70 36.42
N GLY A 121 9.12 -16.29 37.59
CA GLY A 121 9.41 -17.71 37.76
C GLY A 121 8.18 -18.58 38.04
N ALA A 122 6.97 -18.04 37.93
CA ALA A 122 5.74 -18.81 38.10
C ALA A 122 5.69 -19.99 37.10
N ALA A 123 5.44 -21.20 37.61
CA ALA A 123 5.33 -22.39 36.77
C ALA A 123 4.02 -22.35 35.98
N GLY A 124 4.13 -22.24 34.66
CA GLY A 124 2.98 -22.26 33.74
C GLY A 124 2.60 -23.67 33.30
N THR A 125 1.35 -23.84 32.88
CA THR A 125 0.89 -25.02 32.14
C THR A 125 1.10 -24.76 30.65
N LYS A 126 1.61 -25.77 29.92
CA LYS A 126 1.74 -25.70 28.46
C LYS A 126 0.37 -25.62 27.81
N LEU A 127 0.29 -24.82 26.74
CA LEU A 127 -0.88 -24.72 25.87
C LEU A 127 -0.59 -25.41 24.54
N ASP A 128 -1.58 -26.10 24.00
CA ASP A 128 -1.48 -26.87 22.75
C ASP A 128 -1.91 -25.97 21.59
N LEU A 129 -1.08 -24.99 21.27
CA LEU A 129 -1.29 -24.05 20.17
C LEU A 129 -0.48 -24.46 18.93
N THR A 130 -1.08 -24.30 17.76
CA THR A 130 -0.43 -24.49 16.46
C THR A 130 0.01 -23.16 15.84
N ASP A 131 0.65 -23.22 14.68
CA ASP A 131 0.91 -22.04 13.85
C ASP A 131 -0.35 -21.16 13.68
N ASP A 132 -0.18 -19.84 13.78
CA ASP A 132 -1.24 -18.82 13.74
C ASP A 132 -2.41 -19.03 14.74
N ASP A 133 -2.28 -19.88 15.76
CA ASP A 133 -3.44 -20.27 16.57
C ASP A 133 -3.73 -19.30 17.72
N SER A 134 -5.01 -19.20 18.10
CA SER A 134 -5.46 -18.41 19.24
C SER A 134 -6.36 -19.20 20.19
N GLU A 135 -6.10 -19.08 21.49
CA GLU A 135 -6.93 -19.65 22.55
C GLU A 135 -7.55 -18.55 23.43
N LEU A 136 -8.86 -18.64 23.67
CA LEU A 136 -9.54 -17.75 24.62
C LEU A 136 -9.19 -18.16 26.06
N ILE A 137 -8.46 -17.31 26.76
CA ILE A 137 -8.10 -17.52 28.16
C ILE A 137 -8.92 -16.62 29.10
N GLN A 138 -9.30 -17.19 30.25
CA GLN A 138 -9.96 -16.45 31.32
C GLN A 138 -8.92 -15.85 32.28
N LEU A 139 -8.89 -14.52 32.43
CA LEU A 139 -7.90 -13.83 33.26
C LEU A 139 -8.11 -14.08 34.76
N GLY A 140 -9.35 -14.34 35.19
CA GLY A 140 -9.71 -14.57 36.59
C GLY A 140 -9.80 -13.30 37.45
N PHE A 141 -9.66 -12.14 36.83
CA PHE A 141 -9.91 -10.82 37.41
C PHE A 141 -10.36 -9.85 36.31
N SER A 142 -10.94 -8.72 36.72
CA SER A 142 -11.23 -7.60 35.81
C SER A 142 -9.93 -6.86 35.51
N PHE A 143 -9.48 -6.92 34.26
CA PHE A 143 -8.30 -6.23 33.75
C PHE A 143 -8.72 -4.95 33.02
N LYS A 144 -8.25 -3.80 33.50
CA LYS A 144 -8.50 -2.51 32.83
C LYS A 144 -7.41 -2.26 31.80
N PHE A 145 -7.81 -2.16 30.54
CA PHE A 145 -6.93 -1.87 29.41
C PHE A 145 -7.45 -0.65 28.67
N PHE A 146 -6.69 0.45 28.75
CA PHE A 146 -7.17 1.79 28.38
C PHE A 146 -8.55 2.06 29.04
N ASP A 147 -9.55 2.43 28.26
CA ASP A 147 -10.90 2.79 28.73
C ASP A 147 -11.85 1.60 28.85
N LYS A 148 -11.41 0.38 28.51
CA LYS A 148 -12.22 -0.84 28.55
C LYS A 148 -11.78 -1.77 29.67
N THR A 149 -12.72 -2.62 30.11
CA THR A 149 -12.47 -3.65 31.13
C THR A 149 -12.73 -5.02 30.54
N TYR A 150 -11.77 -5.92 30.67
CA TYR A 150 -11.80 -7.27 30.14
C TYR A 150 -11.71 -8.30 31.27
N THR A 151 -12.29 -9.48 31.04
CA THR A 151 -12.18 -10.63 31.97
C THR A 151 -11.56 -11.85 31.30
N SER A 152 -11.39 -11.78 29.98
CA SER A 152 -10.76 -12.75 29.12
C SER A 152 -9.94 -12.02 28.05
N ALA A 153 -9.00 -12.74 27.44
CA ALA A 153 -8.25 -12.30 26.27
C ALA A 153 -7.97 -13.54 25.40
N TYR A 154 -7.73 -13.34 24.12
CA TYR A 154 -7.23 -14.38 23.24
C TYR A 154 -5.70 -14.32 23.28
N LEU A 155 -5.07 -15.41 23.71
CA LEU A 155 -3.64 -15.61 23.57
C LEU A 155 -3.38 -16.17 22.18
N ASN A 156 -2.40 -15.61 21.48
CA ASN A 156 -2.02 -16.07 20.16
C ASN A 156 -0.54 -16.51 20.12
N THR A 157 -0.20 -17.44 19.24
CA THR A 157 1.16 -17.97 19.09
C THR A 157 2.19 -16.93 18.70
N ASP A 158 1.78 -15.92 17.95
CA ASP A 158 2.60 -14.82 17.44
C ASP A 158 2.89 -13.76 18.50
N GLY A 159 3.16 -14.20 19.73
CA GLY A 159 3.68 -13.37 20.80
C GLY A 159 2.77 -12.23 21.25
N ASN A 160 1.45 -12.36 21.13
CA ASN A 160 0.51 -11.29 21.46
C ASN A 160 -0.80 -11.76 22.12
N PHE A 161 -1.54 -10.77 22.63
CA PHE A 161 -2.92 -10.89 23.11
C PHE A 161 -3.83 -9.96 22.35
N THR A 162 -5.02 -10.44 22.00
CA THR A 162 -6.13 -9.61 21.54
C THR A 162 -7.31 -9.72 22.51
N MET A 163 -8.07 -8.63 22.68
CA MET A 163 -9.09 -8.57 23.74
C MET A 163 -10.49 -9.00 23.28
N GLU A 164 -10.78 -8.92 21.98
CA GLU A 164 -12.16 -9.02 21.46
C GLU A 164 -12.38 -10.24 20.56
N LYS A 165 -11.36 -10.65 19.77
CA LYS A 165 -11.40 -11.80 18.87
C LYS A 165 -10.00 -12.39 18.74
N GLY A 166 -9.88 -13.71 18.58
CA GLY A 166 -8.62 -14.35 18.21
C GLY A 166 -8.11 -13.87 16.84
N ASP A 167 -6.79 -13.84 16.69
CA ASP A 167 -6.13 -13.40 15.48
C ASP A 167 -5.39 -14.59 14.86
N ASN A 168 -6.05 -15.27 13.92
CA ASN A 168 -5.52 -16.48 13.28
C ASN A 168 -5.18 -16.26 11.80
N GLU A 169 -4.85 -15.02 11.43
CA GLU A 169 -4.46 -14.70 10.06
C GLU A 169 -3.00 -15.08 9.81
N SER A 170 -2.70 -15.64 8.64
CA SER A 170 -1.33 -15.88 8.17
C SER A 170 -0.71 -14.65 7.48
N SER A 171 -1.37 -13.49 7.56
CA SER A 171 -0.96 -12.23 6.92
C SER A 171 0.18 -11.55 7.67
N ASP A 172 0.88 -10.61 7.03
CA ASP A 172 2.02 -9.92 7.65
C ASP A 172 1.69 -9.27 9.01
N ARG A 173 2.64 -9.37 9.96
CA ARG A 173 2.55 -8.77 11.31
C ARG A 173 2.90 -7.28 11.29
N ASN A 174 2.16 -6.51 10.49
CA ASN A 174 2.37 -5.08 10.26
C ASN A 174 1.58 -4.19 11.23
N PHE A 175 1.82 -2.86 11.19
CA PHE A 175 1.15 -1.90 12.08
C PHE A 175 -0.37 -1.81 11.88
N THR A 176 -0.90 -2.11 10.69
CA THR A 176 -2.36 -2.17 10.45
C THR A 176 -2.95 -3.35 11.22
N ARG A 177 -2.38 -4.55 11.09
CA ARG A 177 -2.83 -5.75 11.82
C ARG A 177 -2.60 -5.60 13.33
N PHE A 178 -1.47 -5.05 13.74
CA PHE A 178 -1.20 -4.74 15.15
C PHE A 178 -2.32 -3.88 15.76
N ASN A 179 -2.76 -2.84 15.04
CA ASN A 179 -3.78 -1.88 15.48
C ASN A 179 -5.23 -2.23 15.16
N SER A 180 -5.49 -3.35 14.49
CA SER A 180 -6.84 -3.71 14.01
C SER A 180 -7.84 -3.95 15.15
N MET A 181 -7.34 -4.22 16.36
CA MET A 181 -8.13 -4.47 17.56
C MET A 181 -7.29 -4.21 18.82
N PRO A 182 -7.90 -4.14 20.02
CA PRO A 182 -7.12 -3.96 21.24
C PRO A 182 -6.12 -5.10 21.42
N ARG A 183 -4.82 -4.77 21.42
CA ARG A 183 -3.71 -5.73 21.41
C ARG A 183 -2.61 -5.37 22.40
N ILE A 184 -2.01 -6.40 22.99
CA ILE A 184 -0.79 -6.33 23.82
C ILE A 184 0.24 -7.27 23.20
N ALA A 185 1.37 -6.74 22.74
CA ALA A 185 2.40 -7.51 22.05
C ALA A 185 3.79 -7.30 22.69
N PRO A 186 4.26 -8.22 23.54
CA PRO A 186 5.68 -8.27 23.92
C PRO A 186 6.61 -8.59 22.73
N LEU A 187 6.12 -9.25 21.68
CA LEU A 187 6.75 -9.40 20.36
C LEU A 187 5.67 -9.91 19.40
N PHE A 188 5.12 -9.07 18.52
CA PHE A 188 4.18 -9.50 17.48
C PHE A 188 4.96 -9.83 16.22
N ASP A 189 5.07 -11.12 15.93
CA ASP A 189 5.96 -11.70 14.92
C ASP A 189 5.49 -13.12 14.55
N ASP A 190 5.87 -13.62 13.38
CA ASP A 190 5.40 -14.92 12.86
C ASP A 190 6.09 -16.10 13.57
N LEU A 191 5.46 -16.65 14.61
CA LEU A 191 6.09 -17.61 15.53
C LEU A 191 5.40 -18.98 15.50
N ASN A 192 6.19 -20.05 15.36
CA ASN A 192 5.65 -21.40 15.24
C ASN A 192 6.10 -22.34 16.37
N PRO A 193 5.27 -22.53 17.43
CA PRO A 193 5.59 -23.46 18.51
C PRO A 193 5.53 -24.95 18.11
N GLN A 194 4.99 -25.30 16.94
CA GLN A 194 5.04 -26.68 16.42
C GLN A 194 6.43 -27.05 15.88
N GLN A 195 7.21 -26.06 15.44
CA GLN A 195 8.58 -26.25 14.97
C GLN A 195 9.60 -26.31 16.12
N GLY A 196 9.24 -25.82 17.31
CA GLY A 196 10.06 -25.92 18.52
C GLY A 196 9.54 -25.07 19.67
N GLY A 197 10.05 -25.34 20.88
CA GLY A 197 9.68 -24.58 22.08
C GLY A 197 8.27 -24.89 22.60
N GLU A 198 7.73 -23.95 23.38
CA GLU A 198 6.38 -24.04 23.94
C GLU A 198 5.85 -22.68 24.38
N VAL A 199 4.52 -22.55 24.44
CA VAL A 199 3.84 -21.44 25.11
C VAL A 199 3.24 -21.95 26.42
N THR A 200 3.51 -21.24 27.52
CA THR A 200 3.04 -21.63 28.87
C THR A 200 2.31 -20.49 29.56
N MET A 201 1.30 -20.84 30.36
CA MET A 201 0.49 -19.90 31.14
C MET A 201 0.48 -20.25 32.64
N ALA A 202 0.82 -19.28 33.49
CA ALA A 202 0.59 -19.33 34.92
C ALA A 202 -0.46 -18.29 35.33
N LYS A 203 -1.52 -18.74 36.00
CA LYS A 203 -2.59 -17.88 36.51
C LYS A 203 -2.51 -17.78 38.03
N LEU A 204 -2.32 -16.57 38.53
CA LEU A 204 -2.25 -16.26 39.96
C LEU A 204 -3.37 -15.30 40.36
N ALA A 205 -3.53 -15.07 41.67
CA ALA A 205 -4.61 -14.22 42.20
C ALA A 205 -4.47 -12.73 41.81
N ASP A 206 -3.24 -12.28 41.57
CA ASP A 206 -2.88 -10.89 41.31
C ASP A 206 -2.36 -10.65 39.89
N ARG A 207 -2.04 -11.70 39.12
CA ARG A 207 -1.51 -11.60 37.76
C ARG A 207 -1.66 -12.88 36.93
N VAL A 208 -1.56 -12.72 35.61
CA VAL A 208 -1.37 -13.81 34.63
C VAL A 208 0.02 -13.64 34.00
N VAL A 209 0.77 -14.74 33.91
CA VAL A 209 2.12 -14.78 33.33
C VAL A 209 2.09 -15.71 32.13
N ILE A 210 2.58 -15.23 30.99
CA ILE A 210 2.56 -15.97 29.74
C ILE A 210 3.95 -15.93 29.15
N THR A 211 4.49 -17.11 28.85
CA THR A 211 5.87 -17.27 28.41
C THR A 211 5.90 -18.04 27.09
N TRP A 212 6.48 -17.39 26.08
CA TRP A 212 6.94 -18.06 24.87
C TRP A 212 8.37 -18.51 25.14
N ASN A 213 8.56 -19.82 25.28
CA ASN A 213 9.79 -20.42 25.73
C ASN A 213 10.51 -21.09 24.56
N ASN A 214 11.49 -20.39 23.99
CA ASN A 214 12.28 -20.86 22.85
C ASN A 214 11.41 -21.23 21.64
N VAL A 215 10.44 -20.37 21.33
CA VAL A 215 9.59 -20.52 20.14
C VAL A 215 10.33 -19.94 18.93
N PRO A 216 10.58 -20.70 17.85
CA PRO A 216 11.21 -20.21 16.64
C PRO A 216 10.22 -19.41 15.77
N GLU A 217 10.75 -18.66 14.80
CA GLU A 217 9.94 -18.05 13.73
C GLU A 217 9.45 -19.10 12.73
N TYR A 218 8.29 -18.84 12.12
CA TYR A 218 7.73 -19.61 11.02
C TYR A 218 8.68 -19.59 9.82
N ASP A 219 9.04 -20.78 9.33
CA ASP A 219 9.99 -21.01 8.23
C ASP A 219 11.43 -20.52 8.48
N SER A 220 11.78 -20.22 9.74
CA SER A 220 13.19 -20.15 10.09
C SER A 220 13.80 -21.54 9.89
N SER A 221 14.51 -21.72 8.77
CA SER A 221 15.47 -22.81 8.66
C SER A 221 16.25 -22.84 9.97
N SER A 222 16.45 -24.02 10.58
CA SER A 222 16.92 -24.29 11.96
C SER A 222 18.25 -23.63 12.43
N VAL A 223 18.68 -22.55 11.77
CA VAL A 223 19.89 -21.76 11.91
C VAL A 223 19.70 -20.58 12.86
N LEU A 224 18.50 -19.97 12.95
CA LEU A 224 18.28 -18.84 13.87
C LEU A 224 17.96 -19.33 15.29
N PRO A 225 18.54 -18.70 16.34
CA PRO A 225 18.14 -18.98 17.71
C PRO A 225 16.65 -18.70 17.92
N PRO A 226 15.96 -19.48 18.75
CA PRO A 226 14.55 -19.25 19.01
C PRO A 226 14.33 -18.01 19.89
N ASN A 227 13.08 -17.56 20.00
CA ASN A 227 12.68 -16.42 20.81
C ASN A 227 12.21 -16.85 22.20
N ARG A 228 12.73 -16.19 23.25
CA ARG A 228 12.30 -16.41 24.64
C ARG A 228 11.96 -15.11 25.34
N PHE A 229 10.66 -14.89 25.51
CA PHE A 229 10.07 -13.70 26.11
C PHE A 229 8.81 -14.02 26.92
N GLN A 230 8.35 -13.04 27.69
CA GLN A 230 7.21 -13.19 28.57
C GLN A 230 6.44 -11.88 28.71
N VAL A 231 5.13 -11.98 28.93
CA VAL A 231 4.30 -10.89 29.41
C VAL A 231 3.61 -11.24 30.72
N VAL A 232 3.51 -10.25 31.58
CA VAL A 232 2.80 -10.31 32.85
C VAL A 232 1.68 -9.27 32.85
N LEU A 233 0.44 -9.73 32.96
CA LEU A 233 -0.75 -8.90 33.10
C LEU A 233 -1.13 -8.84 34.58
N TYR A 234 -1.01 -7.68 35.21
CA TYR A 234 -1.37 -7.50 36.62
C TYR A 234 -2.84 -7.10 36.75
N LYS A 235 -3.49 -7.55 37.83
CA LYS A 235 -4.86 -7.14 38.19
C LYS A 235 -5.04 -5.63 38.35
N THR A 236 -3.95 -4.89 38.59
CA THR A 236 -3.93 -3.42 38.66
C THR A 236 -4.16 -2.75 37.29
N GLY A 237 -4.03 -3.49 36.19
CA GLY A 237 -4.00 -2.95 34.82
C GLY A 237 -2.58 -2.69 34.30
N ASP A 238 -1.55 -2.92 35.12
CA ASP A 238 -0.16 -2.83 34.66
C ASP A 238 0.20 -4.01 33.76
N ILE A 239 1.08 -3.75 32.80
CA ILE A 239 1.59 -4.74 31.85
C ILE A 239 3.12 -4.72 31.93
N GLN A 240 3.75 -5.88 31.97
CA GLN A 240 5.22 -5.98 31.95
C GLN A 240 5.66 -6.97 30.89
N PHE A 241 6.52 -6.51 29.98
CA PHE A 241 7.21 -7.33 29.00
C PHE A 241 8.61 -7.67 29.52
N ASN A 242 9.03 -8.90 29.27
CA ASN A 242 10.31 -9.44 29.74
C ASN A 242 11.00 -10.16 28.59
N TRP A 243 12.23 -9.77 28.29
CA TRP A 243 13.04 -10.42 27.26
C TRP A 243 14.33 -10.97 27.85
N THR A 244 14.80 -12.07 27.28
CA THR A 244 16.03 -12.73 27.71
C THR A 244 17.18 -12.34 26.80
N SER A 245 18.36 -12.94 27.01
CA SER A 245 19.46 -12.86 26.04
C SER A 245 19.18 -13.63 24.76
N THR A 246 18.28 -14.63 24.81
CA THR A 246 17.90 -15.49 23.68
C THR A 246 16.69 -14.86 23.00
N MET A 247 16.98 -13.94 22.09
CA MET A 247 16.01 -13.26 21.21
C MET A 247 16.69 -13.07 19.87
N SER A 248 16.05 -13.50 18.79
CA SER A 248 16.56 -13.35 17.42
C SER A 248 15.43 -13.10 16.43
N PRO A 249 14.48 -12.18 16.70
CA PRO A 249 13.46 -11.88 15.71
C PRO A 249 14.10 -11.22 14.48
N THR A 250 13.67 -11.61 13.29
CA THR A 250 14.02 -11.05 11.98
C THR A 250 13.19 -9.81 11.68
N LEU A 251 11.91 -9.84 12.06
CA LEU A 251 10.97 -8.73 12.06
C LEU A 251 10.20 -8.74 13.39
N GLY A 252 9.52 -7.65 13.76
CA GLY A 252 8.49 -7.74 14.80
C GLY A 252 8.10 -6.41 15.41
N ILE A 253 6.89 -6.35 15.97
CA ILE A 253 6.37 -5.16 16.63
C ILE A 253 6.25 -5.38 18.14
N VAL A 254 6.79 -4.47 18.94
CA VAL A 254 6.59 -4.45 20.41
C VAL A 254 5.69 -3.29 20.77
N GLY A 255 4.60 -3.52 21.49
CA GLY A 255 3.71 -2.43 21.87
C GLY A 255 2.38 -2.80 22.51
N ILE A 256 1.57 -1.77 22.73
CA ILE A 256 0.17 -1.89 23.17
C ILE A 256 -0.72 -0.97 22.34
N THR A 257 -1.96 -1.37 22.09
CA THR A 257 -2.93 -0.57 21.36
C THR A 257 -4.35 -0.82 21.86
N PRO A 258 -5.19 0.22 22.03
CA PRO A 258 -6.60 0.05 22.35
C PRO A 258 -7.43 -0.45 21.15
N GLY A 259 -6.80 -0.66 19.98
CA GLY A 259 -7.50 -0.85 18.70
C GLY A 259 -8.03 0.49 18.20
N LEU A 260 -8.00 0.70 16.89
CA LEU A 260 -8.35 1.99 16.31
C LEU A 260 -9.82 2.09 15.89
N SER A 261 -10.34 3.32 15.91
CA SER A 261 -11.54 3.74 15.19
C SER A 261 -11.15 4.50 13.92
N GLY A 262 -10.54 3.82 12.93
CA GLY A 262 -10.25 4.36 11.60
C GLY A 262 -9.13 5.43 11.55
N ASN A 263 -8.20 5.28 10.60
CA ASN A 263 -7.12 6.22 10.21
C ASN A 263 -6.13 6.73 11.30
N ASP A 264 -6.30 6.38 12.57
CA ASP A 264 -5.33 6.72 13.61
C ASP A 264 -3.98 6.05 13.32
N ILE A 265 -2.89 6.79 13.52
CA ILE A 265 -1.55 6.28 13.30
C ILE A 265 -0.93 6.04 14.68
N PRO A 266 -0.36 4.86 14.96
CA PRO A 266 0.23 4.57 16.25
C PRO A 266 1.35 5.55 16.58
N GLN A 267 1.47 5.91 17.85
CA GLN A 267 2.67 6.58 18.34
C GLN A 267 3.85 5.63 18.11
N ILE A 268 4.85 6.12 17.38
CA ILE A 268 6.05 5.34 17.16
C ILE A 268 7.04 5.55 18.30
N ALA A 269 7.58 4.45 18.84
CA ALA A 269 8.60 4.42 19.88
C ALA A 269 9.91 3.82 19.36
N ASP A 270 11.00 4.23 19.99
CA ASP A 270 12.17 3.38 20.20
C ASP A 270 12.34 3.36 21.69
N TYR A 271 11.95 2.25 22.31
CA TYR A 271 11.85 2.22 23.75
C TYR A 271 13.21 2.43 24.38
N SER A 272 14.28 1.89 23.79
CA SER A 272 15.63 1.97 24.33
C SER A 272 16.08 3.39 24.60
N ASP A 273 15.72 4.31 23.71
CA ASP A 273 16.07 5.73 23.79
C ASP A 273 14.95 6.61 24.39
N ASP A 274 13.68 6.32 24.12
CA ASP A 274 12.55 7.18 24.52
C ASP A 274 12.07 6.94 25.95
N ALA A 275 12.36 5.78 26.55
CA ALA A 275 11.86 5.45 27.88
C ALA A 275 12.65 6.22 28.98
N PRO A 276 11.96 6.81 29.98
CA PRO A 276 10.54 6.65 30.28
C PRO A 276 9.61 7.54 29.44
N ILE A 277 8.53 6.95 28.94
CA ILE A 277 7.47 7.65 28.19
C ILE A 277 6.33 7.96 29.14
N ALA A 278 6.07 9.24 29.39
CA ALA A 278 5.23 9.69 30.50
C ALA A 278 3.72 9.43 30.33
N SER A 279 3.18 9.59 29.12
CA SER A 279 1.73 9.51 28.86
C SER A 279 1.44 8.88 27.50
N ILE A 280 0.86 7.69 27.53
CA ILE A 280 0.42 6.91 26.37
C ILE A 280 -1.09 6.77 26.44
N SER A 281 -1.81 7.50 25.61
CA SER A 281 -3.28 7.52 25.55
C SER A 281 -3.87 6.69 24.41
N GLY A 282 -3.03 6.15 23.53
CA GLY A 282 -3.45 5.40 22.35
C GLY A 282 -2.44 4.31 21.99
N ALA A 283 -2.48 3.88 20.73
CA ALA A 283 -1.55 2.90 20.21
C ALA A 283 -0.10 3.39 20.29
N ILE A 284 0.80 2.53 20.77
CA ILE A 284 2.24 2.77 20.76
C ILE A 284 2.97 1.49 20.34
N GLY A 285 3.97 1.61 19.48
CA GLY A 285 4.79 0.47 19.08
C GLY A 285 6.16 0.84 18.53
N GLU A 286 7.08 -0.11 18.63
CA GLU A 286 8.40 -0.09 18.01
C GLU A 286 8.50 -1.24 17.01
N LEU A 287 9.04 -0.97 15.82
CA LEU A 287 9.29 -1.96 14.78
C LEU A 287 10.76 -2.39 14.81
N PHE A 288 11.00 -3.68 14.90
CA PHE A 288 12.32 -4.30 14.76
C PHE A 288 12.43 -4.98 13.42
N ALA A 289 13.59 -4.86 12.78
CA ALA A 289 13.92 -5.48 11.51
C ALA A 289 15.44 -5.67 11.42
N ASN A 290 15.91 -6.87 11.07
CA ASN A 290 17.35 -7.15 10.95
C ASN A 290 17.95 -6.71 9.62
N GLU A 291 17.09 -6.46 8.62
CA GLU A 291 17.50 -6.06 7.29
C GLU A 291 17.14 -4.60 7.01
N ARG A 292 17.79 -4.04 5.99
CA ARG A 292 17.43 -2.73 5.45
C ARG A 292 16.21 -2.87 4.57
N ASP A 293 15.41 -1.81 4.51
CA ASP A 293 14.20 -1.75 3.69
C ASP A 293 14.17 -0.45 2.88
N ILE A 294 13.27 -0.36 1.91
CA ILE A 294 13.06 0.81 1.07
C ILE A 294 11.77 1.51 1.46
N ASP A 295 11.89 2.76 1.88
CA ASP A 295 10.74 3.62 2.16
C ASP A 295 10.21 4.24 0.86
N HIS A 296 9.23 3.58 0.25
CA HIS A 296 8.61 4.07 -0.97
C HIS A 296 7.84 5.40 -0.80
N PHE A 297 7.43 5.77 0.42
CA PHE A 297 6.89 7.12 0.68
C PHE A 297 7.98 8.17 0.52
N SER A 298 9.19 7.89 0.99
CA SER A 298 10.34 8.78 0.82
C SER A 298 10.81 8.88 -0.63
N ILE A 299 10.63 7.85 -1.46
CA ILE A 299 10.86 7.94 -2.92
C ILE A 299 9.93 8.99 -3.52
N VAL A 300 8.63 8.91 -3.24
CA VAL A 300 7.63 9.85 -3.77
C VAL A 300 7.84 11.26 -3.21
N ARG A 301 8.22 11.38 -1.93
CA ARG A 301 8.60 12.65 -1.32
C ARG A 301 9.82 13.27 -1.99
N SER A 302 10.82 12.48 -2.35
CA SER A 302 11.99 12.93 -3.13
C SER A 302 11.57 13.42 -4.51
N PHE A 303 10.67 12.69 -5.19
CA PHE A 303 10.12 13.08 -6.48
C PHE A 303 9.34 14.41 -6.42
N LEU A 304 8.40 14.54 -5.48
CA LEU A 304 7.60 15.75 -5.28
C LEU A 304 8.40 16.92 -4.65
N GLY A 305 9.59 16.63 -4.09
CA GLY A 305 10.53 17.65 -3.65
C GLY A 305 11.20 18.40 -4.81
N SER A 306 11.30 17.79 -5.99
CA SER A 306 11.89 18.40 -7.20
C SER A 306 10.87 18.70 -8.30
N HIS A 307 9.64 18.19 -8.20
CA HIS A 307 8.58 18.38 -9.18
C HIS A 307 7.37 19.08 -8.56
N THR A 308 6.58 19.78 -9.38
CA THR A 308 5.30 20.33 -8.89
C THR A 308 4.35 19.21 -8.48
N ASP A 309 3.53 19.44 -7.47
CA ASP A 309 2.44 18.54 -7.05
C ASP A 309 1.29 18.53 -8.07
N SER A 310 1.58 17.97 -9.25
CA SER A 310 0.68 17.92 -10.42
C SER A 310 0.31 16.50 -10.82
N TYR A 311 0.88 15.48 -10.17
CA TYR A 311 0.74 14.06 -10.52
C TYR A 311 -0.31 13.38 -9.65
N ASP A 312 -1.21 12.63 -10.28
CA ASP A 312 -2.23 11.82 -9.61
C ASP A 312 -1.64 10.50 -9.08
N THR A 313 -0.71 9.92 -9.84
CA THR A 313 -0.04 8.66 -9.50
C THR A 313 1.47 8.78 -9.72
N VAL A 314 2.26 8.14 -8.86
CA VAL A 314 3.71 7.98 -9.09
C VAL A 314 4.03 6.50 -9.21
N LEU A 315 4.56 6.10 -10.37
CA LEU A 315 4.92 4.73 -10.71
C LEU A 315 6.40 4.49 -10.41
N LEU A 316 6.66 3.51 -9.54
CA LEU A 316 7.99 3.19 -9.04
C LEU A 316 8.53 1.92 -9.69
N TRP A 317 9.69 2.06 -10.32
CA TRP A 317 10.46 0.99 -10.94
C TRP A 317 11.86 0.95 -10.34
N VAL A 318 12.50 -0.21 -10.36
CA VAL A 318 13.83 -0.41 -9.79
C VAL A 318 14.76 -1.02 -10.84
N ALA A 319 15.94 -0.41 -11.03
CA ALA A 319 16.89 -0.81 -12.09
C ALA A 319 17.70 -2.06 -11.73
N ASN A 320 17.99 -2.29 -10.44
CA ASN A 320 18.84 -3.38 -9.98
C ASN A 320 18.07 -4.26 -8.97
N ARG A 321 18.13 -5.58 -9.13
CA ARG A 321 17.54 -6.56 -8.20
C ARG A 321 18.12 -6.54 -6.79
N ASP A 322 19.28 -5.91 -6.58
CA ASP A 322 19.95 -5.83 -5.28
C ASP A 322 19.28 -4.82 -4.33
N ILE A 323 18.39 -3.98 -4.87
CA ILE A 323 17.44 -3.17 -4.10
C ILE A 323 16.03 -3.57 -4.55
N GLN A 324 15.11 -3.76 -3.61
CA GLN A 324 13.73 -4.14 -3.89
C GLN A 324 12.83 -3.33 -2.98
N ILE A 325 11.68 -2.90 -3.51
CA ILE A 325 10.62 -2.25 -2.71
C ILE A 325 9.69 -3.32 -2.14
N ILE A 326 9.46 -4.38 -2.90
CA ILE A 326 8.61 -5.50 -2.49
C ILE A 326 9.49 -6.51 -1.75
N SER A 327 9.16 -6.78 -0.48
CA SER A 327 9.82 -7.84 0.28
C SER A 327 9.55 -9.20 -0.38
N PRO A 328 10.55 -10.08 -0.53
CA PRO A 328 10.36 -11.46 -1.00
C PRO A 328 9.32 -12.24 -0.20
N GLU A 329 9.15 -11.92 1.08
CA GLU A 329 8.21 -12.60 1.99
C GLU A 329 6.75 -12.25 1.70
N SER A 330 6.48 -11.06 1.13
CA SER A 330 5.11 -10.63 0.84
C SER A 330 4.41 -11.45 -0.25
N GLY A 331 5.18 -12.13 -1.10
CA GLY A 331 4.68 -12.86 -2.27
C GLY A 331 4.14 -11.99 -3.43
N ALA A 332 3.95 -10.68 -3.20
CA ALA A 332 3.35 -9.79 -4.19
C ALA A 332 4.24 -9.60 -5.43
N PHE A 333 3.64 -9.56 -6.62
CA PHE A 333 4.38 -9.26 -7.85
C PHE A 333 4.49 -7.75 -8.11
N ALA A 334 3.41 -7.02 -7.88
CA ALA A 334 3.27 -5.57 -7.94
C ALA A 334 2.13 -5.16 -6.98
N PHE A 335 2.01 -3.87 -6.69
CA PHE A 335 0.89 -3.36 -5.90
C PHE A 335 0.58 -1.87 -6.13
N GLU A 336 -0.63 -1.48 -5.75
CA GLU A 336 -1.10 -0.12 -5.58
C GLU A 336 -1.16 0.23 -4.09
N GLN A 337 -0.55 1.35 -3.72
CA GLN A 337 -0.71 1.95 -2.41
C GLN A 337 -1.51 3.24 -2.54
N ALA A 338 -2.80 3.16 -2.20
CA ALA A 338 -3.66 4.33 -2.17
C ALA A 338 -3.24 5.28 -1.05
N LEU A 339 -2.89 6.51 -1.42
CA LEU A 339 -2.65 7.61 -0.48
C LEU A 339 -3.93 8.37 -0.20
N LYS A 340 -4.83 8.47 -1.17
CA LYS A 340 -6.07 9.26 -1.05
C LYS A 340 -7.21 8.69 -1.84
N ASN A 341 -8.30 8.38 -1.15
CA ASN A 341 -9.60 8.20 -1.76
C ASN A 341 -10.55 9.34 -1.39
N GLN A 342 -11.06 10.01 -2.41
CA GLN A 342 -12.09 11.06 -2.30
C GLN A 342 -13.39 10.68 -3.03
N THR A 343 -13.45 9.47 -3.60
CA THR A 343 -14.56 8.99 -4.40
C THR A 343 -15.47 8.10 -3.53
N ARG A 344 -16.77 8.39 -3.54
CA ARG A 344 -17.81 7.53 -2.95
C ARG A 344 -18.42 6.62 -4.01
N GLY A 345 -19.08 5.55 -3.59
CA GLY A 345 -19.77 4.62 -4.50
C GLY A 345 -18.86 3.63 -5.22
N ILE A 346 -17.67 3.37 -4.66
CA ILE A 346 -16.65 2.47 -5.25
C ILE A 346 -16.17 1.38 -4.27
N GLY A 347 -16.90 1.12 -3.18
CA GLY A 347 -16.52 0.08 -2.21
C GLY A 347 -15.34 0.42 -1.29
N ARG A 348 -14.83 1.66 -1.31
CA ARG A 348 -13.73 2.16 -0.46
C ARG A 348 -14.15 3.36 0.38
N ASP A 349 -13.59 3.45 1.59
CA ASP A 349 -13.76 4.58 2.50
C ASP A 349 -13.04 5.84 2.01
N ILE A 350 -13.43 7.00 2.53
CA ILE A 350 -12.76 8.28 2.25
C ILE A 350 -11.60 8.49 3.22
N PHE A 351 -10.41 8.76 2.69
CA PHE A 351 -9.20 9.01 3.47
C PHE A 351 -8.20 9.86 2.68
N ASP A 352 -7.25 10.50 3.38
CA ASP A 352 -6.19 11.30 2.76
C ASP A 352 -4.89 11.27 3.58
N PHE A 353 -3.92 10.48 3.09
CA PHE A 353 -2.55 10.36 3.55
C PHE A 353 -1.54 10.99 2.57
N SER A 354 -2.01 11.73 1.56
CA SER A 354 -1.15 12.31 0.52
C SER A 354 -0.09 13.27 1.07
N SER A 355 -0.37 13.90 2.21
CA SER A 355 0.59 14.78 2.89
C SER A 355 1.84 14.07 3.40
N PHE A 356 1.80 12.76 3.68
CA PHE A 356 2.97 12.00 4.14
C PHE A 356 4.06 11.91 3.06
N VAL A 357 3.67 11.89 1.78
CA VAL A 357 4.61 11.97 0.65
C VAL A 357 4.90 13.40 0.20
N GLY A 358 4.44 14.42 0.94
CA GLY A 358 4.65 15.83 0.61
C GLY A 358 3.68 16.41 -0.43
N SER A 359 2.63 15.68 -0.81
CA SER A 359 1.58 16.21 -1.69
C SER A 359 0.61 17.13 -0.93
N GLN A 360 0.04 18.10 -1.64
CA GLN A 360 -1.05 18.97 -1.18
C GLN A 360 -2.43 18.38 -1.54
N GLY A 361 -2.50 17.06 -1.76
CA GLY A 361 -3.73 16.35 -2.08
C GLY A 361 -3.91 16.00 -3.55
N ARG A 362 -2.91 16.26 -4.42
CA ARG A 362 -2.94 15.90 -5.84
C ARG A 362 -2.50 14.45 -6.07
N CYS A 363 -1.44 13.99 -5.41
CA CYS A 363 -0.98 12.60 -5.48
C CYS A 363 -1.91 11.70 -4.66
N ARG A 364 -2.51 10.72 -5.34
CA ARG A 364 -3.54 9.84 -4.79
C ARG A 364 -3.07 8.41 -4.61
N SER A 365 -2.04 8.00 -5.35
CA SER A 365 -1.61 6.62 -5.41
C SER A 365 -0.12 6.51 -5.73
N ILE A 366 0.49 5.46 -5.18
CA ILE A 366 1.82 4.97 -5.54
C ILE A 366 1.62 3.61 -6.18
N VAL A 367 2.12 3.41 -7.39
CA VAL A 367 2.11 2.10 -8.04
C VAL A 367 3.53 1.54 -8.03
N VAL A 368 3.72 0.40 -7.39
CA VAL A 368 5.02 -0.24 -7.26
C VAL A 368 5.11 -1.40 -8.23
N MET A 369 5.86 -1.16 -9.31
CA MET A 369 6.23 -2.19 -10.29
C MET A 369 7.58 -2.81 -9.95
N ASP A 370 8.36 -2.22 -9.05
CA ASP A 370 9.59 -2.81 -8.49
C ASP A 370 10.61 -3.23 -9.59
N TYR A 371 11.30 -4.38 -9.52
CA TYR A 371 12.46 -4.67 -10.37
C TYR A 371 12.12 -4.78 -11.86
N LEU A 372 12.63 -3.86 -12.68
CA LEU A 372 12.38 -3.77 -14.12
C LEU A 372 12.72 -5.06 -14.87
N GLY A 373 13.67 -5.85 -14.38
CA GLY A 373 14.11 -7.10 -15.00
C GLY A 373 13.11 -8.26 -14.93
N LYS A 374 12.04 -8.17 -14.11
CA LYS A 374 10.98 -9.20 -14.06
C LYS A 374 9.99 -9.14 -15.23
N TYR A 375 10.02 -8.05 -16.00
CA TYR A 375 9.15 -7.84 -17.16
C TYR A 375 9.89 -8.11 -18.48
N PRO A 376 9.23 -8.65 -19.53
CA PRO A 376 9.79 -8.71 -20.87
C PRO A 376 10.07 -7.32 -21.45
N THR A 377 11.03 -7.20 -22.37
CA THR A 377 11.30 -5.91 -23.05
C THR A 377 10.13 -5.43 -23.92
N ASN A 378 9.40 -6.36 -24.54
CA ASN A 378 8.15 -6.03 -25.23
C ASN A 378 7.02 -5.91 -24.19
N PRO A 379 6.41 -4.72 -23.99
CA PRO A 379 5.38 -4.52 -22.98
C PRO A 379 4.11 -5.37 -23.19
N TYR A 380 3.86 -5.84 -24.42
CA TYR A 380 2.69 -6.67 -24.76
C TYR A 380 2.98 -8.18 -24.71
N GLN A 381 4.22 -8.57 -24.40
CA GLN A 381 4.54 -9.97 -24.18
C GLN A 381 4.09 -10.37 -22.77
N LEU A 382 3.52 -11.58 -22.66
CA LEU A 382 3.16 -12.17 -21.37
C LEU A 382 4.36 -12.16 -20.42
N VAL A 383 4.10 -11.68 -19.21
CA VAL A 383 5.07 -11.66 -18.13
C VAL A 383 5.08 -13.07 -17.53
N PRO A 384 6.27 -13.69 -17.34
CA PRO A 384 6.32 -15.03 -16.79
C PRO A 384 5.70 -15.10 -15.39
N ARG A 385 4.92 -16.16 -15.13
CA ARG A 385 4.35 -16.51 -13.80
C ARG A 385 3.27 -15.57 -13.29
N VAL A 386 2.66 -14.77 -14.16
CA VAL A 386 1.54 -13.89 -13.80
C VAL A 386 0.28 -14.12 -14.65
N GLY A 387 0.08 -15.37 -15.04
CA GLY A 387 -1.04 -15.79 -15.88
C GLY A 387 -1.04 -15.13 -17.26
N GLU A 388 -2.21 -14.68 -17.68
CA GLU A 388 -2.47 -14.03 -18.99
C GLU A 388 -2.05 -12.55 -19.05
N ASN A 389 -1.37 -12.04 -18.01
CA ASN A 389 -0.97 -10.66 -17.96
C ASN A 389 0.33 -10.36 -18.73
N ASN A 390 0.35 -9.20 -19.39
CA ASN A 390 1.55 -8.54 -19.90
C ASN A 390 1.88 -7.29 -19.06
N THR A 391 2.93 -6.55 -19.40
CA THR A 391 3.36 -5.39 -18.59
C THR A 391 2.29 -4.29 -18.54
N VAL A 392 1.60 -4.00 -19.65
CA VAL A 392 0.60 -2.91 -19.69
C VAL A 392 -0.74 -3.33 -19.08
N SER A 393 -1.12 -4.61 -19.16
CA SER A 393 -2.30 -5.10 -18.44
C SER A 393 -2.07 -5.10 -16.93
N LEU A 394 -0.87 -5.45 -16.45
CA LEU A 394 -0.50 -5.29 -15.03
C LEU A 394 -0.52 -3.83 -14.59
N LEU A 395 0.01 -2.91 -15.38
CA LEU A 395 -0.14 -1.47 -15.11
C LEU A 395 -1.62 -1.08 -15.04
N GLY A 396 -2.45 -1.66 -15.92
CA GLY A 396 -3.90 -1.55 -15.87
C GLY A 396 -4.48 -1.99 -14.54
N GLN A 397 -4.10 -3.18 -14.08
CA GLN A 397 -4.51 -3.71 -12.79
C GLN A 397 -4.11 -2.79 -11.63
N GLU A 398 -2.82 -2.44 -11.55
CA GLU A 398 -2.30 -1.65 -10.42
C GLU A 398 -2.80 -0.21 -10.42
N VAL A 399 -2.88 0.47 -11.56
CA VAL A 399 -3.50 1.81 -11.62
C VAL A 399 -5.01 1.74 -11.34
N GLY A 400 -5.66 0.67 -11.79
CA GLY A 400 -7.09 0.44 -11.61
C GLY A 400 -7.52 0.31 -10.14
N HIS A 401 -6.67 -0.25 -9.28
CA HIS A 401 -6.93 -0.44 -7.85
C HIS A 401 -7.32 0.84 -7.09
N LEU A 402 -6.91 2.02 -7.57
CA LEU A 402 -7.36 3.31 -7.01
C LEU A 402 -8.90 3.45 -7.01
N TRP A 403 -9.59 2.80 -7.95
CA TRP A 403 -11.05 2.87 -8.09
C TRP A 403 -11.76 1.51 -8.02
N LEU A 404 -11.07 0.42 -8.32
CA LEU A 404 -11.70 -0.85 -8.67
C LEU A 404 -11.48 -1.93 -7.61
N ALA A 405 -12.26 -3.00 -7.80
CA ALA A 405 -12.09 -4.31 -7.15
C ALA A 405 -12.39 -4.40 -5.64
N PHE A 406 -13.17 -3.45 -5.13
CA PHE A 406 -13.88 -3.54 -3.85
C PHE A 406 -15.40 -3.32 -3.89
N PRO A 407 -16.04 -2.84 -4.98
CA PRO A 407 -17.50 -2.70 -5.01
C PRO A 407 -18.23 -4.03 -4.81
N GLN A 408 -19.18 -4.03 -3.89
CA GLN A 408 -20.12 -5.12 -3.68
C GLN A 408 -21.39 -4.89 -4.52
N ILE A 409 -22.23 -5.91 -4.60
CA ILE A 409 -23.59 -5.82 -5.17
C ILE A 409 -24.64 -6.08 -4.10
N MET A 410 -25.82 -5.50 -4.31
CA MET A 410 -27.00 -5.80 -3.51
C MET A 410 -27.80 -6.93 -4.14
N GLU A 411 -28.03 -8.00 -3.39
CA GLU A 411 -28.82 -9.16 -3.79
C GLU A 411 -29.76 -9.56 -2.66
N ASN A 412 -31.06 -9.60 -2.93
CA ASN A 412 -32.09 -9.92 -1.91
C ASN A 412 -31.96 -9.06 -0.63
N SER A 413 -31.60 -7.78 -0.77
CA SER A 413 -31.34 -6.83 0.33
C SER A 413 -30.12 -7.16 1.21
N VAL A 414 -29.21 -8.01 0.72
CA VAL A 414 -27.94 -8.33 1.36
C VAL A 414 -26.80 -7.89 0.43
N ARG A 415 -25.74 -7.28 1.00
CA ARG A 415 -24.51 -7.00 0.25
C ARG A 415 -23.71 -8.28 0.08
N THR A 416 -23.26 -8.56 -1.14
CA THR A 416 -22.49 -9.76 -1.47
C THR A 416 -21.19 -9.40 -2.19
N GLU A 417 -20.19 -10.27 -2.04
CA GLU A 417 -18.88 -10.19 -2.71
C GLU A 417 -18.86 -11.11 -3.94
N ASN A 418 -20.01 -11.44 -4.51
CA ASN A 418 -20.10 -12.42 -5.61
C ASN A 418 -19.38 -11.98 -6.90
N LEU A 419 -19.07 -10.69 -7.04
CA LEU A 419 -18.22 -10.18 -8.12
C LEU A 419 -16.74 -10.27 -7.82
N LEU A 420 -16.33 -10.55 -6.57
CA LEU A 420 -14.95 -10.51 -6.12
C LEU A 420 -14.35 -11.92 -6.08
N GLY A 421 -13.08 -12.00 -6.43
CA GLY A 421 -12.29 -13.23 -6.48
C GLY A 421 -11.18 -13.22 -5.44
N ARG A 422 -9.96 -13.40 -5.93
CA ARG A 422 -8.73 -13.42 -5.14
C ARG A 422 -8.65 -12.23 -4.18
N ASP A 423 -8.24 -12.50 -2.95
CA ASP A 423 -8.06 -11.51 -1.87
C ASP A 423 -9.29 -10.62 -1.59
N SER A 424 -10.48 -10.99 -2.06
CA SER A 424 -11.67 -10.11 -2.14
C SER A 424 -11.34 -8.72 -2.71
N SER A 425 -10.37 -8.67 -3.63
CA SER A 425 -9.72 -7.43 -4.10
C SER A 425 -9.47 -7.42 -5.62
N HIS A 426 -9.99 -8.42 -6.35
CA HIS A 426 -9.98 -8.53 -7.81
C HIS A 426 -11.35 -9.03 -8.30
N TRP A 427 -11.64 -8.92 -9.61
CA TRP A 427 -12.86 -9.53 -10.14
C TRP A 427 -12.79 -11.06 -10.03
N SER A 428 -13.93 -11.67 -9.72
CA SER A 428 -14.10 -13.12 -9.65
C SER A 428 -13.81 -13.76 -10.99
N PHE A 429 -13.11 -14.90 -10.99
CA PHE A 429 -12.94 -15.72 -12.19
C PHE A 429 -14.30 -16.02 -12.85
N ASN A 430 -15.36 -16.17 -12.05
CA ASN A 430 -16.69 -16.54 -12.51
C ASN A 430 -17.57 -15.34 -12.90
N TYR A 431 -17.03 -14.12 -12.92
CA TYR A 431 -17.74 -12.90 -13.32
C TYR A 431 -17.38 -12.50 -14.75
N ASP A 432 -18.40 -12.22 -15.56
CA ASP A 432 -18.26 -11.68 -16.92
C ASP A 432 -17.91 -10.18 -16.88
N SER A 433 -16.68 -9.91 -16.49
CA SER A 433 -16.13 -8.57 -16.38
C SER A 433 -15.70 -7.97 -17.72
N ASP A 434 -16.06 -8.56 -18.87
CA ASP A 434 -15.64 -8.10 -20.21
C ASP A 434 -14.09 -7.97 -20.32
N ALA A 435 -13.40 -9.04 -19.90
CA ALA A 435 -11.93 -9.13 -19.89
C ALA A 435 -11.26 -7.94 -19.18
N SER A 436 -11.80 -7.53 -18.03
CA SER A 436 -11.24 -6.45 -17.25
C SER A 436 -9.78 -6.70 -16.86
N VAL A 437 -8.93 -5.67 -16.89
CA VAL A 437 -7.55 -5.73 -16.37
C VAL A 437 -7.48 -6.01 -14.86
N MET A 438 -8.60 -5.92 -14.13
CA MET A 438 -8.69 -6.27 -12.71
C MET A 438 -8.86 -7.79 -12.49
N GLU A 439 -8.03 -8.59 -13.16
CA GLU A 439 -8.10 -10.06 -13.21
C GLU A 439 -9.44 -10.60 -13.73
N GLY A 440 -9.97 -9.95 -14.75
CA GLY A 440 -11.27 -10.22 -15.32
C GLY A 440 -11.27 -11.21 -16.49
N ASN A 441 -12.34 -12.00 -16.60
CA ASN A 441 -12.69 -12.79 -17.77
C ASN A 441 -13.81 -12.10 -18.59
N ASP A 442 -13.81 -12.30 -19.90
CA ASP A 442 -14.98 -12.19 -20.79
C ASP A 442 -15.56 -13.60 -20.95
N ILE A 443 -16.83 -13.78 -20.55
CA ILE A 443 -17.46 -15.08 -20.44
C ILE A 443 -18.62 -15.19 -21.43
N GLN A 444 -18.49 -16.14 -22.34
CA GLN A 444 -19.57 -16.52 -23.25
C GLN A 444 -20.51 -17.54 -22.60
N ASP A 445 -21.80 -17.25 -22.57
CA ASP A 445 -22.86 -18.22 -22.26
C ASP A 445 -23.17 -19.08 -23.51
N ASN A 446 -23.00 -20.39 -23.41
CA ASN A 446 -23.21 -21.31 -24.53
C ASN A 446 -24.68 -21.70 -24.73
N GLY A 447 -25.60 -21.23 -23.89
CA GLY A 447 -27.04 -21.48 -23.99
C GLY A 447 -27.47 -22.91 -23.64
N ASN A 448 -26.56 -23.72 -23.09
CA ASN A 448 -26.78 -25.12 -22.73
C ASN A 448 -26.45 -25.41 -21.25
N GLY A 449 -26.30 -24.37 -20.42
CA GLY A 449 -25.89 -24.48 -19.02
C GLY A 449 -24.38 -24.55 -18.80
N THR A 450 -23.58 -24.35 -19.85
CA THR A 450 -22.13 -24.15 -19.74
C THR A 450 -21.73 -22.75 -20.22
N PHE A 451 -20.61 -22.28 -19.70
CA PHE A 451 -20.01 -20.99 -20.02
C PHE A 451 -18.55 -21.20 -20.41
N THR A 452 -17.99 -20.31 -21.25
CA THR A 452 -16.60 -20.40 -21.71
C THR A 452 -15.92 -19.05 -21.56
N THR A 453 -14.73 -19.01 -20.94
CA THR A 453 -13.88 -17.81 -20.96
C THR A 453 -13.30 -17.62 -22.36
N ILE A 454 -13.52 -16.46 -22.98
CA ILE A 454 -13.10 -16.20 -24.38
C ILE A 454 -12.02 -15.11 -24.50
N ALA A 455 -11.86 -14.27 -23.49
CA ALA A 455 -10.79 -13.30 -23.38
C ALA A 455 -10.53 -12.94 -21.90
N THR A 456 -9.38 -12.36 -21.60
CA THR A 456 -8.94 -12.00 -20.25
C THR A 456 -8.08 -10.73 -20.24
N VAL A 457 -8.16 -9.94 -19.17
CA VAL A 457 -7.20 -8.86 -18.83
C VAL A 457 -6.79 -7.91 -19.98
N ASP A 458 -7.75 -7.51 -20.82
CA ASP A 458 -7.52 -6.78 -22.06
C ASP A 458 -7.94 -5.29 -22.00
N ARG A 459 -8.92 -4.93 -21.15
CA ARG A 459 -9.49 -3.58 -21.12
C ARG A 459 -10.04 -3.18 -19.75
N TYR A 460 -10.54 -1.94 -19.62
CA TYR A 460 -11.46 -1.59 -18.53
C TYR A 460 -12.90 -1.75 -19.02
N SER A 461 -13.66 -2.61 -18.37
CA SER A 461 -15.06 -2.86 -18.69
C SER A 461 -15.92 -1.61 -18.57
N ALA A 462 -17.13 -1.64 -19.09
CA ALA A 462 -18.07 -0.54 -18.91
C ALA A 462 -18.39 -0.28 -17.42
N LEU A 463 -18.40 -1.31 -16.56
CA LEU A 463 -18.54 -1.13 -15.12
C LEU A 463 -17.30 -0.46 -14.53
N ASP A 464 -16.09 -0.89 -14.92
CA ASP A 464 -14.84 -0.26 -14.48
C ASP A 464 -14.82 1.22 -14.85
N GLN A 465 -15.14 1.55 -16.10
CA GLN A 465 -15.20 2.93 -16.58
C GLN A 465 -16.24 3.76 -15.80
N TYR A 466 -17.36 3.18 -15.36
CA TYR A 466 -18.31 3.87 -14.47
C TYR A 466 -17.66 4.20 -13.13
N LEU A 467 -17.00 3.23 -12.50
CA LEU A 467 -16.33 3.36 -11.21
C LEU A 467 -15.13 4.33 -11.25
N ILE A 468 -14.35 4.31 -12.33
CA ILE A 468 -13.27 5.28 -12.59
C ILE A 468 -13.84 6.68 -12.81
N GLY A 469 -15.03 6.79 -13.42
CA GLY A 469 -15.72 8.06 -13.68
C GLY A 469 -15.74 8.53 -15.12
N LEU A 470 -15.45 7.63 -16.03
CA LEU A 470 -15.38 7.88 -17.47
C LEU A 470 -16.71 7.60 -18.17
N ARG A 471 -17.67 6.95 -17.47
CA ARG A 471 -18.94 6.50 -18.03
C ARG A 471 -20.13 6.81 -17.12
N THR A 472 -21.31 7.02 -17.72
CA THR A 472 -22.57 7.21 -17.01
C THR A 472 -23.17 5.83 -16.65
N SER A 473 -23.93 5.74 -15.55
CA SER A 473 -24.59 4.46 -15.19
C SER A 473 -25.57 3.97 -16.27
N SER A 474 -26.25 4.88 -16.97
CA SER A 474 -27.18 4.51 -18.06
C SER A 474 -26.48 3.91 -19.29
N SER A 475 -25.16 3.98 -19.36
CA SER A 475 -24.34 3.46 -20.46
C SER A 475 -23.52 2.22 -20.07
N VAL A 476 -23.79 1.65 -18.89
CA VAL A 476 -23.23 0.37 -18.44
C VAL A 476 -24.22 -0.72 -18.86
N PRO A 477 -23.83 -1.65 -19.76
CA PRO A 477 -24.66 -2.79 -20.11
C PRO A 477 -24.79 -3.75 -18.92
N ASP A 478 -25.83 -4.59 -18.96
CA ASP A 478 -25.94 -5.71 -18.05
C ASP A 478 -24.83 -6.73 -18.33
N SER A 479 -24.35 -7.37 -17.27
CA SER A 479 -23.37 -8.46 -17.27
C SER A 479 -23.97 -9.63 -16.47
N PHE A 480 -23.17 -10.62 -16.09
CA PHE A 480 -23.58 -11.73 -15.23
C PHE A 480 -22.38 -12.35 -14.52
N TYR A 481 -22.63 -13.10 -13.46
CA TYR A 481 -21.67 -14.06 -12.92
C TYR A 481 -22.27 -15.48 -12.94
N VAL A 482 -21.42 -16.49 -12.84
CA VAL A 482 -21.82 -17.90 -12.78
C VAL A 482 -21.88 -18.34 -11.31
N ALA A 483 -23.09 -18.50 -10.78
CA ALA A 483 -23.32 -19.00 -9.42
C ALA A 483 -23.22 -20.53 -9.36
N ASN A 484 -22.81 -21.06 -8.20
CA ASN A 484 -22.53 -22.49 -8.01
C ASN A 484 -21.56 -23.02 -9.09
N ALA A 485 -20.55 -22.22 -9.41
CA ALA A 485 -19.59 -22.52 -10.47
C ALA A 485 -18.75 -23.75 -10.12
N SER A 486 -18.36 -24.50 -11.16
CA SER A 486 -17.39 -25.60 -11.06
C SER A 486 -15.94 -25.13 -10.91
N VAL A 487 -15.68 -23.83 -10.99
CA VAL A 487 -14.34 -23.23 -10.92
C VAL A 487 -14.30 -22.31 -9.71
N ASP A 488 -13.17 -22.35 -8.99
CA ASP A 488 -12.92 -21.48 -7.85
C ASP A 488 -12.96 -19.99 -8.28
N PRO A 489 -13.78 -19.13 -7.66
CA PRO A 489 -13.79 -17.70 -7.97
C PRO A 489 -12.45 -16.99 -7.73
N SER A 490 -11.54 -17.53 -6.91
CA SER A 490 -10.21 -16.94 -6.67
C SER A 490 -9.13 -17.38 -7.65
N ARG A 491 -9.49 -18.15 -8.69
CA ARG A 491 -8.56 -18.61 -9.73
C ARG A 491 -8.07 -17.44 -10.57
N GLU A 492 -6.81 -17.49 -11.01
CA GLU A 492 -6.27 -16.55 -12.00
C GLU A 492 -7.01 -16.64 -13.36
N PRO A 493 -7.14 -15.53 -14.11
CA PRO A 493 -7.76 -15.53 -15.44
C PRO A 493 -7.08 -16.48 -16.40
N ASP A 494 -7.88 -17.16 -17.22
CA ASP A 494 -7.42 -18.17 -18.17
C ASP A 494 -8.44 -18.32 -19.30
N THR A 495 -7.97 -18.37 -20.55
CA THR A 495 -8.83 -18.46 -21.74
C THR A 495 -9.20 -19.92 -22.07
N GLY A 496 -10.40 -20.14 -22.60
CA GLY A 496 -10.87 -21.46 -23.04
C GLY A 496 -11.35 -22.39 -21.92
N VAL A 497 -11.54 -21.87 -20.71
CA VAL A 497 -12.04 -22.64 -19.56
C VAL A 497 -13.55 -22.79 -19.65
N THR A 498 -14.05 -24.02 -19.57
CA THR A 498 -15.49 -24.29 -19.45
C THR A 498 -15.93 -24.26 -17.98
N ILE A 499 -16.93 -23.44 -17.68
CA ILE A 499 -17.54 -23.29 -16.36
C ILE A 499 -18.94 -23.92 -16.40
N PHE A 500 -19.26 -24.75 -15.41
CA PHE A 500 -20.61 -25.25 -15.18
C PHE A 500 -21.24 -24.48 -14.02
N GLY A 501 -22.50 -24.09 -14.13
CA GLY A 501 -23.19 -23.38 -13.05
C GLY A 501 -24.48 -22.72 -13.52
N ASN A 502 -24.92 -21.69 -12.79
CA ASN A 502 -26.14 -20.96 -13.07
C ASN A 502 -25.84 -19.50 -13.37
N ARG A 503 -26.35 -18.97 -14.48
CA ARG A 503 -26.24 -17.54 -14.79
C ARG A 503 -27.02 -16.70 -13.78
N VAL A 504 -26.36 -15.69 -13.22
CA VAL A 504 -27.00 -14.63 -12.44
C VAL A 504 -26.68 -13.29 -13.09
N ASN A 505 -27.70 -12.64 -13.66
CA ASN A 505 -27.52 -11.34 -14.31
C ASN A 505 -27.22 -10.25 -13.28
N VAL A 506 -26.32 -9.36 -13.65
CA VAL A 506 -25.86 -8.23 -12.85
C VAL A 506 -26.08 -6.95 -13.64
N ASN A 507 -26.64 -5.93 -13.00
CA ASN A 507 -26.66 -4.58 -13.55
C ASN A 507 -26.03 -3.58 -12.58
N VAL A 508 -25.58 -2.44 -13.13
CA VAL A 508 -24.95 -1.36 -12.34
C VAL A 508 -25.86 -0.83 -11.22
N GLY A 509 -27.19 -0.99 -11.34
CA GLY A 509 -28.14 -0.63 -10.30
C GLY A 509 -27.94 -1.41 -9.00
N GLN A 510 -27.47 -2.66 -9.06
CA GLN A 510 -27.16 -3.45 -7.87
C GLN A 510 -25.89 -2.93 -7.16
N VAL A 511 -24.89 -2.51 -7.92
CA VAL A 511 -23.69 -1.83 -7.38
C VAL A 511 -24.09 -0.52 -6.71
N ILE A 512 -24.94 0.29 -7.38
CA ILE A 512 -25.44 1.57 -6.83
C ILE A 512 -26.25 1.36 -5.55
N GLN A 513 -27.03 0.28 -5.46
CA GLN A 513 -27.78 -0.06 -4.24
C GLN A 513 -26.85 -0.47 -3.08
N ALA A 514 -25.76 -1.18 -3.36
CA ALA A 514 -24.79 -1.56 -2.35
C ALA A 514 -23.93 -0.36 -1.92
N GLU A 515 -23.29 0.31 -2.86
CA GLU A 515 -22.23 1.29 -2.59
C GLU A 515 -22.69 2.75 -2.58
N GLY A 516 -23.89 3.01 -3.09
CA GLY A 516 -24.37 4.35 -3.41
C GLY A 516 -23.95 4.79 -4.81
N VAL A 517 -24.53 5.93 -5.25
CA VAL A 517 -24.16 6.53 -6.54
C VAL A 517 -22.74 7.04 -6.46
N ARG A 518 -21.94 6.76 -7.49
CA ARG A 518 -20.58 7.31 -7.61
C ARG A 518 -20.57 8.84 -7.51
N ASP A 519 -19.77 9.36 -6.58
CA ASP A 519 -19.53 10.79 -6.38
C ASP A 519 -18.02 11.07 -6.26
N PRO A 520 -17.43 11.97 -7.08
CA PRO A 520 -18.06 12.79 -8.11
C PRO A 520 -18.73 11.95 -9.21
N SER A 521 -19.79 12.46 -9.83
CA SER A 521 -20.39 11.86 -11.03
C SER A 521 -19.46 11.99 -12.24
N TRP A 522 -19.72 11.25 -13.33
CA TRP A 522 -18.87 11.23 -14.53
C TRP A 522 -18.57 12.62 -15.11
N ASP A 523 -19.52 13.56 -15.04
CA ASP A 523 -19.40 14.92 -15.59
C ASP A 523 -18.56 15.86 -14.71
N LYS A 524 -18.25 15.44 -13.48
CA LYS A 524 -17.48 16.15 -12.46
C LYS A 524 -16.16 15.46 -12.12
N ALA A 525 -16.01 14.19 -12.48
CA ALA A 525 -14.81 13.43 -12.26
C ALA A 525 -13.71 13.80 -13.27
N GLN A 526 -12.48 13.58 -12.84
CA GLN A 526 -11.30 13.75 -13.67
C GLN A 526 -11.22 12.66 -14.74
N HIS A 527 -10.75 13.06 -15.92
CA HIS A 527 -10.62 12.25 -17.13
C HIS A 527 -9.20 12.28 -17.71
N VAL A 528 -8.36 13.23 -17.28
CA VAL A 528 -6.94 13.30 -17.65
C VAL A 528 -6.11 13.17 -16.39
N PHE A 529 -5.30 12.12 -16.29
CA PHE A 529 -4.52 11.76 -15.10
C PHE A 529 -3.03 11.97 -15.37
N ASN A 530 -2.33 12.70 -14.51
CA ASN A 530 -0.89 12.91 -14.66
C ASN A 530 -0.15 11.82 -13.89
N GLU A 531 0.85 11.20 -14.51
CA GLU A 531 1.58 10.10 -13.91
C GLU A 531 3.09 10.32 -13.96
N GLY A 532 3.72 10.28 -12.79
CA GLY A 532 5.17 10.41 -12.64
C GLY A 532 5.83 9.05 -12.77
N TRP A 533 6.88 8.94 -13.59
CA TRP A 533 7.61 7.68 -13.78
C TRP A 533 8.98 7.78 -13.12
N VAL A 534 9.21 6.95 -12.11
CA VAL A 534 10.42 6.96 -11.30
C VAL A 534 11.20 5.67 -11.50
N LEU A 535 12.51 5.79 -11.74
CA LEU A 535 13.46 4.68 -11.73
C LEU A 535 14.40 4.83 -10.53
N LEU A 536 14.27 3.93 -9.57
CA LEU A 536 15.16 3.82 -8.43
C LEU A 536 16.44 3.07 -8.84
N VAL A 537 17.58 3.64 -8.48
CA VAL A 537 18.91 3.04 -8.67
C VAL A 537 19.63 2.96 -7.33
N PRO A 538 20.61 2.03 -7.15
CA PRO A 538 21.42 2.01 -5.94
C PRO A 538 22.15 3.34 -5.69
N ASP A 539 22.50 3.60 -4.43
CA ASP A 539 23.29 4.77 -4.05
C ASP A 539 24.58 4.91 -4.89
N GLY A 540 24.82 6.11 -5.41
CA GLY A 540 25.96 6.42 -6.29
C GLY A 540 25.95 5.74 -7.67
N ALA A 541 24.89 4.98 -8.00
CA ALA A 541 24.77 4.32 -9.30
C ALA A 541 24.10 5.21 -10.34
N SER A 542 24.42 4.94 -11.62
CA SER A 542 23.72 5.52 -12.75
C SER A 542 22.74 4.53 -13.36
N ALA A 543 21.59 5.04 -13.83
CA ALA A 543 20.67 4.22 -14.61
C ALA A 543 21.33 3.82 -15.93
N SER A 544 21.23 2.55 -16.33
CA SER A 544 21.79 2.11 -17.59
C SER A 544 20.95 2.60 -18.77
N GLY A 545 21.58 2.80 -19.93
CA GLY A 545 20.84 3.16 -21.14
C GLY A 545 19.80 2.11 -21.54
N THR A 546 20.03 0.84 -21.19
CA THR A 546 19.10 -0.27 -21.43
C THR A 546 17.87 -0.16 -20.53
N ASP A 547 18.03 0.11 -19.24
CA ASP A 547 16.91 0.27 -18.31
C ASP A 547 16.06 1.48 -18.68
N LEU A 548 16.69 2.61 -18.99
CA LEU A 548 16.01 3.83 -19.42
C LEU A 548 15.23 3.61 -20.73
N SER A 549 15.83 2.95 -21.72
CA SER A 549 15.15 2.69 -23.00
C SER A 549 13.96 1.74 -22.83
N LYS A 550 14.10 0.72 -21.97
CA LYS A 550 13.04 -0.23 -21.67
C LYS A 550 11.89 0.45 -20.92
N LEU A 551 12.20 1.22 -19.88
CA LEU A 551 11.19 1.93 -19.10
C LEU A 551 10.48 3.00 -19.93
N GLU A 552 11.19 3.69 -20.81
CA GLU A 552 10.58 4.64 -21.76
C GLU A 552 9.60 3.92 -22.70
N GLY A 553 9.95 2.73 -23.20
CA GLY A 553 9.05 1.90 -24.00
C GLY A 553 7.78 1.47 -23.25
N PHE A 554 7.90 1.15 -21.96
CA PHE A 554 6.74 0.87 -21.10
C PHE A 554 5.89 2.12 -20.89
N ARG A 555 6.51 3.27 -20.60
CA ARG A 555 5.83 4.55 -20.38
C ARG A 555 4.98 4.99 -21.57
N THR A 556 5.51 4.84 -22.78
CA THR A 556 4.77 5.17 -24.01
C THR A 556 3.67 4.16 -24.30
N ALA A 557 3.96 2.86 -24.17
CA ALA A 557 2.96 1.81 -24.42
C ALA A 557 1.79 1.88 -23.44
N TRP A 558 2.06 2.26 -22.19
CA TRP A 558 1.02 2.46 -21.18
C TRP A 558 0.05 3.59 -21.54
N ALA A 559 0.54 4.72 -22.05
CA ALA A 559 -0.31 5.83 -22.46
C ALA A 559 -1.30 5.41 -23.57
N ASP A 560 -0.79 4.68 -24.56
CA ASP A 560 -1.58 4.16 -25.68
C ASP A 560 -2.59 3.11 -25.16
N PHE A 561 -2.11 2.12 -24.40
CA PHE A 561 -2.94 1.07 -23.84
C PHE A 561 -4.07 1.63 -22.96
N PHE A 562 -3.78 2.54 -22.03
CA PHE A 562 -4.81 3.11 -21.14
C PHE A 562 -5.90 3.81 -21.97
N ASN A 563 -5.52 4.60 -22.97
CA ASN A 563 -6.47 5.35 -23.79
C ASN A 563 -7.40 4.39 -24.57
N ASP A 564 -6.86 3.31 -25.12
CA ASP A 564 -7.63 2.27 -25.81
C ASP A 564 -8.49 1.46 -24.85
N ALA A 565 -7.94 1.05 -23.70
CA ALA A 565 -8.60 0.24 -22.69
C ALA A 565 -9.81 0.93 -22.05
N VAL A 566 -9.87 2.27 -22.07
CA VAL A 566 -11.02 3.06 -21.62
C VAL A 566 -11.87 3.61 -22.78
N GLU A 567 -11.72 3.06 -23.98
CA GLU A 567 -12.42 3.46 -25.20
C GLU A 567 -12.36 4.99 -25.43
N ASP A 568 -11.17 5.58 -25.41
CA ASP A 568 -10.93 7.00 -25.70
C ASP A 568 -11.56 8.01 -24.71
N ARG A 569 -12.14 7.55 -23.58
CA ARG A 569 -12.83 8.41 -22.60
C ARG A 569 -11.93 9.06 -21.57
N GLY A 570 -10.67 8.64 -21.49
CA GLY A 570 -9.68 9.17 -20.57
C GLY A 570 -8.29 9.17 -21.17
N LEU A 571 -7.38 9.86 -20.49
CA LEU A 571 -5.98 9.99 -20.89
C LEU A 571 -5.09 9.90 -19.65
N THR A 572 -4.00 9.14 -19.72
CA THR A 572 -2.85 9.28 -18.82
C THR A 572 -1.79 10.16 -19.51
N TYR A 573 -1.29 11.15 -18.79
CA TYR A 573 -0.24 12.06 -19.24
C TYR A 573 1.04 11.80 -18.45
N ASN A 574 1.98 11.14 -19.12
CA ASN A 574 3.12 10.49 -18.46
C ASN A 574 4.41 11.31 -18.63
N ALA A 575 4.32 12.63 -18.63
CA ALA A 575 5.46 13.53 -18.84
C ALA A 575 5.83 14.24 -17.53
N LEU A 576 7.13 14.47 -17.32
CA LEU A 576 7.61 15.21 -16.15
C LEU A 576 7.41 16.73 -16.29
N THR A 577 7.21 17.21 -17.52
CA THR A 577 6.94 18.62 -17.79
C THR A 577 5.79 18.74 -18.79
N GLY A 578 5.16 19.91 -18.81
CA GLY A 578 4.08 20.23 -19.73
C GLY A 578 3.78 21.72 -19.69
N GLY A 579 2.75 22.15 -20.40
CA GLY A 579 2.30 23.53 -20.34
C GLY A 579 1.61 23.85 -19.01
N ALA A 580 1.33 25.14 -18.79
CA ALA A 580 0.61 25.60 -17.61
C ALA A 580 -0.52 26.58 -17.98
N LEU A 581 -1.59 26.55 -17.21
CA LEU A 581 -2.66 27.54 -17.23
C LEU A 581 -2.68 28.27 -15.90
N GLN A 582 -2.48 29.58 -15.92
CA GLN A 582 -2.53 30.42 -14.73
C GLN A 582 -3.43 31.63 -14.94
N GLY A 583 -3.75 32.35 -13.87
CA GLY A 583 -4.43 33.62 -14.00
C GLY A 583 -4.87 34.21 -12.67
N LYS A 584 -5.60 35.31 -12.76
CA LYS A 584 -6.24 36.00 -11.63
C LYS A 584 -7.75 35.94 -11.74
N THR A 585 -8.40 35.84 -10.59
CA THR A 585 -9.84 35.96 -10.43
C THR A 585 -10.14 37.28 -9.72
N THR A 586 -10.99 38.12 -10.31
CA THR A 586 -11.29 39.47 -9.81
C THR A 586 -12.77 39.81 -9.88
N ASP A 587 -13.20 40.77 -9.07
CA ASP A 587 -14.51 41.39 -9.22
C ASP A 587 -14.54 42.43 -10.36
N LYS A 588 -15.69 43.06 -10.59
CA LYS A 588 -15.83 44.11 -11.61
C LYS A 588 -14.87 45.29 -11.46
N LYS A 589 -14.42 45.58 -10.23
CA LYS A 589 -13.51 46.68 -9.90
C LYS A 589 -12.03 46.28 -9.95
N GLY A 590 -11.72 45.00 -10.22
CA GLY A 590 -10.36 44.48 -10.26
C GLY A 590 -9.84 44.00 -8.90
N THR A 591 -10.69 43.94 -7.87
CA THR A 591 -10.33 43.42 -6.55
C THR A 591 -10.17 41.90 -6.65
N PRO A 592 -9.07 41.31 -6.13
CA PRO A 592 -8.89 39.86 -6.13
C PRO A 592 -10.02 39.11 -5.41
N LEU A 593 -10.38 37.93 -5.93
CA LEU A 593 -11.39 37.05 -5.37
C LEU A 593 -10.77 35.71 -4.96
N ALA A 594 -10.72 35.43 -3.67
CA ALA A 594 -10.33 34.12 -3.17
C ALA A 594 -11.48 33.11 -3.26
N GLY A 595 -11.15 31.81 -3.27
CA GLY A 595 -12.16 30.75 -3.15
C GLY A 595 -12.96 30.48 -4.43
N ILE A 596 -12.56 31.04 -5.57
CA ILE A 596 -13.20 30.76 -6.85
C ILE A 596 -12.75 29.38 -7.32
N GLN A 597 -13.69 28.52 -7.72
CA GLN A 597 -13.36 27.24 -8.35
C GLN A 597 -13.13 27.44 -9.84
N ILE A 598 -11.96 27.02 -10.35
CA ILE A 598 -11.61 27.00 -11.77
C ILE A 598 -11.50 25.54 -12.19
N THR A 599 -12.47 25.06 -12.95
CA THR A 599 -12.41 23.73 -13.59
C THR A 599 -11.78 23.86 -14.97
N VAL A 600 -10.70 23.12 -15.20
CA VAL A 600 -10.02 23.04 -16.50
C VAL A 600 -10.42 21.73 -17.19
N LYS A 601 -10.91 21.83 -18.42
CA LYS A 601 -11.33 20.70 -19.25
C LYS A 601 -10.49 20.64 -20.51
N HIS A 602 -9.84 19.51 -20.75
CA HIS A 602 -9.32 19.12 -22.04
C HIS A 602 -10.48 18.94 -23.04
N LYS A 603 -10.39 19.50 -24.25
CA LYS A 603 -11.52 19.48 -25.20
C LYS A 603 -11.97 18.09 -25.64
N LYS A 604 -11.04 17.13 -25.82
CA LYS A 604 -11.35 15.72 -26.14
C LYS A 604 -11.83 14.95 -24.90
N TYR A 605 -10.96 14.79 -23.93
CA TYR A 605 -11.16 13.86 -22.81
C TYR A 605 -12.05 14.36 -21.66
N GLY A 606 -12.15 15.67 -21.41
CA GLY A 606 -12.97 16.19 -20.31
C GLY A 606 -12.16 16.80 -19.18
N ILE A 607 -12.54 16.59 -17.91
CA ILE A 607 -11.93 17.34 -16.80
C ILE A 607 -10.49 16.91 -16.57
N VAL A 608 -9.57 17.87 -16.48
CA VAL A 608 -8.20 17.63 -16.01
C VAL A 608 -8.15 17.81 -14.50
N GLN A 609 -8.60 18.97 -14.02
CA GLN A 609 -8.57 19.29 -12.60
C GLN A 609 -9.50 20.47 -12.31
N THR A 610 -9.90 20.60 -11.04
CA THR A 610 -10.49 21.82 -10.51
C THR A 610 -9.58 22.38 -9.42
N VAL A 611 -9.17 23.63 -9.56
CA VAL A 611 -8.37 24.35 -8.55
C VAL A 611 -9.19 25.46 -7.91
N THR A 612 -8.74 25.94 -6.75
CA THR A 612 -9.36 27.07 -6.05
C THR A 612 -8.41 28.26 -6.04
N SER A 613 -8.90 29.47 -6.34
CA SER A 613 -8.07 30.66 -6.31
C SER A 613 -7.63 31.02 -4.89
N GLY A 614 -6.37 31.42 -4.76
CA GLY A 614 -5.76 31.86 -3.50
C GLY A 614 -6.28 33.20 -3.00
N ALA A 615 -5.79 33.64 -1.83
CA ALA A 615 -6.19 34.90 -1.20
C ALA A 615 -5.98 36.13 -2.09
N ASP A 616 -4.95 36.09 -2.94
CA ASP A 616 -4.59 37.13 -3.91
C ASP A 616 -5.28 36.96 -5.27
N GLY A 617 -6.29 36.08 -5.34
CA GLY A 617 -7.07 35.72 -6.51
C GLY A 617 -6.32 34.87 -7.55
N SER A 618 -5.07 34.48 -7.31
CA SER A 618 -4.28 33.68 -8.26
C SER A 618 -4.70 32.22 -8.30
N TYR A 619 -4.50 31.58 -9.45
CA TYR A 619 -4.57 30.13 -9.61
C TYR A 619 -3.54 29.69 -10.65
N ILE A 620 -3.11 28.44 -10.56
CA ILE A 620 -2.23 27.79 -11.53
C ILE A 620 -2.56 26.30 -11.62
N LEU A 621 -2.46 25.77 -12.84
CA LEU A 621 -2.39 24.34 -13.14
C LEU A 621 -1.17 24.12 -14.02
N SER A 622 -0.33 23.16 -13.65
CA SER A 622 0.92 22.85 -14.34
C SER A 622 0.89 21.44 -14.92
N VAL A 623 1.88 21.10 -15.75
CA VAL A 623 2.04 19.77 -16.35
C VAL A 623 0.80 19.36 -17.14
N LEU A 624 0.36 20.26 -18.02
CA LEU A 624 -0.77 20.03 -18.92
C LEU A 624 -0.30 19.56 -20.30
N PRO A 625 -0.94 18.55 -20.91
CA PRO A 625 -0.63 18.14 -22.27
C PRO A 625 -0.88 19.28 -23.27
N ALA A 626 -0.18 19.24 -24.41
CA ALA A 626 -0.46 20.14 -25.52
C ALA A 626 -1.85 19.85 -26.08
N ALA A 627 -2.78 20.80 -25.93
CA ALA A 627 -4.16 20.64 -26.32
C ALA A 627 -4.93 21.97 -26.32
N ASP A 628 -6.17 21.90 -26.78
CA ASP A 628 -7.15 22.93 -26.53
C ASP A 628 -7.90 22.67 -25.22
N TYR A 629 -8.14 23.75 -24.47
CA TYR A 629 -8.78 23.72 -23.15
C TYR A 629 -10.00 24.64 -23.08
N GLN A 630 -10.98 24.23 -22.26
CA GLN A 630 -12.04 25.07 -21.73
C GLN A 630 -11.83 25.25 -20.23
N LEU A 631 -11.88 26.49 -19.76
CA LEU A 631 -11.81 26.82 -18.34
C LEU A 631 -13.16 27.37 -17.87
N ILE A 632 -13.64 26.90 -16.72
CA ILE A 632 -14.92 27.29 -16.13
C ILE A 632 -14.66 27.83 -14.73
N GLY A 633 -14.77 29.14 -14.56
CA GLY A 633 -14.72 29.79 -13.26
C GLY A 633 -16.11 29.87 -12.64
N LYS A 634 -16.28 29.40 -11.39
CA LYS A 634 -17.56 29.37 -10.69
C LYS A 634 -17.53 30.20 -9.40
N ARG A 635 -18.53 31.07 -9.23
CA ARG A 635 -18.80 31.86 -8.01
C ARG A 635 -20.27 31.76 -7.64
N GLY A 636 -20.61 30.92 -6.66
CA GLY A 636 -22.00 30.60 -6.34
C GLY A 636 -22.72 29.98 -7.55
N SER A 637 -23.83 30.59 -7.99
CA SER A 637 -24.56 30.19 -9.19
C SER A 637 -24.00 30.76 -10.51
N LYS A 638 -23.10 31.75 -10.45
CA LYS A 638 -22.51 32.36 -11.65
C LYS A 638 -21.36 31.51 -12.18
N GLN A 639 -21.31 31.36 -13.50
CA GLN A 639 -20.21 30.73 -14.21
C GLN A 639 -19.70 31.62 -15.34
N VAL A 640 -18.38 31.66 -15.51
CA VAL A 640 -17.70 32.29 -16.63
C VAL A 640 -16.90 31.22 -17.35
N LYS A 641 -17.02 31.14 -18.69
CA LYS A 641 -16.28 30.17 -19.51
C LYS A 641 -15.25 30.89 -20.36
N LYS A 642 -14.06 30.29 -20.48
CA LYS A 642 -12.94 30.76 -21.29
C LYS A 642 -12.34 29.58 -22.06
N SER A 643 -11.56 29.89 -23.08
CA SER A 643 -10.80 28.90 -23.85
C SER A 643 -9.32 29.27 -23.84
N ALA A 644 -8.47 28.26 -23.88
CA ALA A 644 -7.03 28.41 -24.01
C ALA A 644 -6.47 27.29 -24.89
N LYS A 645 -5.25 27.47 -25.38
CA LYS A 645 -4.52 26.46 -26.14
C LYS A 645 -3.10 26.39 -25.60
N ILE A 646 -2.64 25.17 -25.33
CA ILE A 646 -1.25 24.86 -25.03
C ILE A 646 -0.68 24.12 -26.24
N VAL A 647 0.49 24.53 -26.70
CA VAL A 647 1.21 23.97 -27.85
C VAL A 647 2.40 23.14 -27.41
N SER A 648 3.09 23.52 -26.34
CA SER A 648 4.21 22.80 -25.75
C SER A 648 4.25 22.97 -24.22
N SER A 649 5.34 23.52 -23.68
CA SER A 649 5.60 23.73 -22.26
C SER A 649 5.39 25.19 -21.84
N GLU A 650 4.68 26.00 -22.64
CA GLU A 650 4.41 27.38 -22.30
C GLU A 650 3.41 27.55 -21.15
N THR A 651 3.49 28.70 -20.49
CA THR A 651 2.47 29.13 -19.54
C THR A 651 1.52 30.11 -20.22
N VAL A 652 0.22 29.79 -20.21
CA VAL A 652 -0.84 30.63 -20.78
C VAL A 652 -1.64 31.29 -19.65
N THR A 653 -1.79 32.61 -19.73
CA THR A 653 -2.54 33.39 -18.72
C THR A 653 -4.00 33.56 -19.15
N VAL A 654 -4.93 33.24 -18.25
CA VAL A 654 -6.38 33.33 -18.46
C VAL A 654 -7.04 33.98 -17.25
N ASP A 655 -7.47 35.23 -17.36
CA ASP A 655 -8.12 35.91 -16.23
C ASP A 655 -9.65 35.73 -16.22
N PHE A 656 -10.21 35.67 -15.00
CA PHE A 656 -11.64 35.63 -14.74
C PHE A 656 -12.11 36.90 -14.02
N LYS A 657 -13.24 37.43 -14.48
CA LYS A 657 -13.89 38.61 -13.90
C LYS A 657 -15.36 38.31 -13.60
N PHE A 658 -15.82 38.51 -12.37
CA PHE A 658 -17.16 38.15 -11.86
C PHE A 658 -18.06 39.32 -11.47
#